data_AF-A0A2W6CDU9-F1
#
_entry.id   AF-A0A2W6CDU9-F1
#
_cell.length_a   1.000
_cell.length_b   1.000
_cell.length_c   1.000
_cell.angle_alpha   90.00
_cell.angle_beta   90.00
_cell.angle_gamma   90.00
#
_symmetry.space_group_name_H-M   'P 1'
#
loop_
_entity.id
_entity.type
_entity.pdbx_description
1 polymer ?
#
loop_
_entity_poly.entity_id
_entity_poly.type
_entity_poly.pdbx_seq_one_letter_code
_entity_poly.pdbx_strand_id
1 'polypeptide(L)'
;MSRHWQRSTSLFAAAVTGIGLLTASAGSAIAAPAGPAHNTGQQCRLANGVKRVVEIQFDNLDRLRGTPNVASDLQQMPHLTSFLRTNGVLLTNAHDVLSHTATNFIANQTGLYPDRNAVTQSNSFSYFDPSGATHTGVSFAYWTDPLYDPSGAPADTNYNLQYTANRNNVPNTSNVNTPAPWVPYARAGCDVGEVGMANTVLENITTDIPNVFGPNSPQEAEAKANPVKANADFVGFAVHCAATSSLCARGQTDSLPDEPGGYTGHRALFGNTEVQPAISPAGPVRALNGSVITDGKGNVGFPGFDSETPTNSLGYAAQMLEHGVQVANVYISDAHTDHQGGTGDFGPGERGYERQLHAYDASFGQFFRRLARHGITPANTLFAVTTDEGDHFSGSAPTPAGCDGTPGNYCTYATKSEVNVNLTGLLASRAANTTPFAIHSDPAPAIYLQGNPARTAPSARQFARDMAGLTVANPLTGKTDRLVYQLADPVEEKILHFVSSDPARTPTLTAFSGEDEYVTGGAADCSRPCVYTSAGYAFNHGGIWPDMQDIWAGYAGPGIRPRGTDHTTWTDQVDTRPTLLALAGLHDDYPGDGRVLVEITAPSALPASLRAHHETVLRLGRVYKQLLASDGQFAEDTLAASTRALRSGSATGDRTYTRIEAALTALDTLRNLLTGGISEQLLGAAFHGRPVDERRAHAQLVEGYLLLAAARALRG
;
A
#
# COMPACT_ATOMS: atom_id res chain seq x y z
N MET A 1 -58.57 4.30 45.48
CA MET A 1 -58.13 3.21 44.58
C MET A 1 -56.78 3.64 44.01
N SER A 2 -55.67 3.40 44.73
CA SER A 2 -54.73 2.27 44.53
C SER A 2 -53.97 2.36 43.20
N ARG A 3 -52.64 2.46 43.07
CA ARG A 3 -51.47 2.35 43.98
C ARG A 3 -50.23 3.02 43.31
N HIS A 4 -49.33 3.51 44.17
CA HIS A 4 -47.87 3.75 44.11
C HIS A 4 -47.05 3.16 42.92
N TRP A 5 -46.18 3.95 42.25
CA TRP A 5 -44.75 4.27 42.54
C TRP A 5 -43.77 3.09 42.47
N GLN A 6 -42.80 3.11 41.53
CA GLN A 6 -41.34 3.20 41.78
C GLN A 6 -40.46 2.83 40.57
N ARG A 7 -39.31 3.52 40.48
CA ARG A 7 -38.15 3.27 39.62
C ARG A 7 -37.53 1.90 39.91
N SER A 8 -36.88 1.29 38.91
CA SER A 8 -35.74 0.37 39.12
C SER A 8 -34.89 0.24 37.86
N THR A 9 -33.60 0.41 38.06
CA THR A 9 -32.46 0.12 37.19
C THR A 9 -32.16 -1.38 37.10
N SER A 10 -31.45 -1.76 36.03
CA SER A 10 -30.51 -2.89 35.89
C SER A 10 -31.00 -4.20 35.24
N LEU A 11 -30.04 -4.80 34.52
CA LEU A 11 -29.90 -6.20 34.07
C LEU A 11 -30.41 -6.55 32.66
N PHE A 12 -29.50 -6.59 31.69
CA PHE A 12 -29.51 -7.64 30.67
C PHE A 12 -28.09 -8.20 30.49
N ALA A 13 -27.89 -9.40 31.03
CA ALA A 13 -26.80 -10.30 30.70
C ALA A 13 -27.38 -11.73 30.65
N ALA A 14 -26.99 -12.44 29.58
CA ALA A 14 -27.04 -13.88 29.34
C ALA A 14 -28.41 -14.58 29.22
N ALA A 15 -28.69 -15.11 28.03
CA ALA A 15 -28.52 -16.55 27.72
C ALA A 15 -29.30 -16.92 26.44
N VAL A 16 -28.60 -17.38 25.40
CA VAL A 16 -29.16 -18.37 24.46
C VAL A 16 -28.05 -19.38 24.15
N THR A 17 -28.14 -20.53 24.81
CA THR A 17 -27.47 -21.78 24.45
C THR A 17 -28.51 -22.73 23.87
N GLY A 18 -28.22 -23.31 22.71
CA GLY A 18 -28.53 -24.73 22.45
C GLY A 18 -29.52 -25.09 21.34
N ILE A 19 -29.03 -26.00 20.49
CA ILE A 19 -29.69 -26.91 19.52
C ILE A 19 -29.81 -26.33 18.11
N GLY A 20 -29.24 -26.92 17.04
CA GLY A 20 -28.57 -28.21 16.86
C GLY A 20 -28.73 -28.68 15.40
N LEU A 21 -27.81 -29.55 14.94
CA LEU A 21 -27.76 -30.29 13.66
C LEU A 21 -27.04 -29.59 12.49
N LEU A 22 -25.70 -29.64 12.53
CA LEU A 22 -24.85 -29.62 11.34
C LEU A 22 -24.81 -31.03 10.76
N THR A 23 -25.44 -31.24 9.60
CA THR A 23 -25.17 -32.40 8.75
C THR A 23 -23.81 -32.21 8.11
N ALA A 24 -22.88 -33.12 8.38
CA ALA A 24 -21.62 -33.24 7.65
C ALA A 24 -21.93 -33.62 6.20
N SER A 25 -21.94 -32.65 5.28
CA SER A 25 -21.81 -32.91 3.86
C SER A 25 -20.34 -33.21 3.57
N ALA A 26 -20.05 -34.48 3.28
CA ALA A 26 -18.76 -34.89 2.74
C ALA A 26 -18.39 -33.98 1.56
N GLY A 27 -17.27 -33.28 1.66
CA GLY A 27 -16.70 -32.49 0.59
C GLY A 27 -16.47 -33.40 -0.62
N SER A 28 -17.29 -33.25 -1.64
CA SER A 28 -16.98 -33.77 -2.95
C SER A 28 -15.82 -32.95 -3.46
N ALA A 29 -14.66 -33.58 -3.70
CA ALA A 29 -13.57 -32.97 -4.43
C ALA A 29 -14.13 -32.49 -5.79
N ILE A 30 -14.33 -31.18 -5.93
CA ILE A 30 -14.69 -30.56 -7.19
C ILE A 30 -13.43 -30.66 -8.05
N ALA A 31 -13.42 -31.60 -8.98
CA ALA A 31 -12.44 -31.59 -10.05
C ALA A 31 -12.55 -30.25 -10.77
N ALA A 32 -11.45 -29.49 -10.80
CA ALA A 32 -11.36 -28.26 -11.56
C ALA A 32 -11.81 -28.55 -13.01
N PRO A 33 -12.73 -27.75 -13.59
CA PRO A 33 -13.03 -27.88 -15.00
C PRO A 33 -11.75 -27.60 -15.78
N ALA A 34 -11.42 -28.48 -16.72
CA ALA A 34 -10.27 -28.30 -17.61
C ALA A 34 -10.40 -26.94 -18.30
N GLY A 35 -9.48 -26.02 -17.96
CA GLY A 35 -9.36 -24.74 -18.65
C GLY A 35 -9.06 -24.95 -20.14
N PRO A 36 -9.34 -23.96 -21.00
CA PRO A 36 -8.95 -24.03 -22.40
C PRO A 36 -7.43 -24.28 -22.49
N ALA A 37 -7.06 -25.27 -23.31
CA ALA A 37 -5.69 -25.76 -23.45
C ALA A 37 -4.68 -24.63 -23.72
N HIS A 38 -3.61 -24.57 -22.93
CA HIS A 38 -2.47 -23.68 -23.17
C HIS A 38 -1.83 -24.01 -24.53
N ASN A 39 -1.93 -23.06 -25.46
CA ASN A 39 -1.24 -23.11 -26.75
C ASN A 39 0.21 -22.66 -26.56
N THR A 40 1.15 -23.58 -26.74
CA THR A 40 2.60 -23.43 -26.53
C THR A 40 3.34 -22.66 -27.63
N GLY A 41 2.80 -21.52 -28.09
CA GLY A 41 3.47 -20.69 -29.11
C GLY A 41 2.81 -19.38 -29.49
N GLN A 42 2.42 -18.51 -28.54
CA GLN A 42 1.68 -17.27 -28.87
C GLN A 42 2.37 -16.00 -28.36
N GLN A 43 2.50 -15.03 -29.27
CA GLN A 43 2.65 -13.60 -28.99
C GLN A 43 1.67 -13.15 -27.89
N CYS A 44 2.08 -12.27 -26.96
CA CYS A 44 1.24 -11.69 -25.90
C CYS A 44 -0.21 -11.45 -26.35
N ARG A 45 -1.18 -12.01 -25.60
CA ARG A 45 -2.61 -11.88 -25.88
C ARG A 45 -3.36 -11.30 -24.69
N LEU A 46 -3.95 -10.13 -24.91
CA LEU A 46 -4.86 -9.49 -23.98
C LEU A 46 -6.20 -9.22 -24.68
N ALA A 47 -7.26 -9.12 -23.90
CA ALA A 47 -8.62 -8.90 -24.38
C ALA A 47 -8.93 -7.41 -24.63
N ASN A 48 -10.15 -7.14 -25.08
CA ASN A 48 -10.72 -5.79 -25.18
C ASN A 48 -9.92 -4.77 -26.00
N GLY A 49 -9.06 -5.24 -26.92
CA GLY A 49 -8.19 -4.38 -27.72
C GLY A 49 -6.97 -3.85 -26.97
N VAL A 50 -6.75 -4.28 -25.72
CA VAL A 50 -5.54 -4.02 -24.96
C VAL A 50 -4.38 -4.75 -25.63
N LYS A 51 -3.28 -4.04 -25.84
CA LYS A 51 -2.00 -4.61 -26.29
C LYS A 51 -0.89 -4.41 -25.27
N ARG A 52 -1.07 -3.43 -24.38
CA ARG A 52 -0.10 -3.00 -23.38
C ARG A 52 -0.81 -2.53 -22.13
N VAL A 53 -0.15 -2.70 -20.99
CA VAL A 53 -0.57 -2.14 -19.70
C VAL A 53 0.58 -1.27 -19.20
N VAL A 54 0.27 -0.06 -18.74
CA VAL A 54 1.23 0.86 -18.13
C VAL A 54 0.66 1.28 -16.81
N GLU A 55 1.30 0.85 -15.74
CA GLU A 55 0.97 1.23 -14.37
C GLU A 55 2.03 2.20 -13.85
N ILE A 56 1.61 3.33 -13.32
CA ILE A 56 2.51 4.36 -12.78
C ILE A 56 2.05 4.66 -11.37
N GLN A 57 2.95 4.52 -10.41
CA GLN A 57 2.70 4.85 -9.01
C GLN A 57 3.72 5.88 -8.57
N PHE A 58 3.23 7.00 -8.05
CA PHE A 58 4.08 8.00 -7.40
C PHE A 58 4.28 7.62 -5.93
N ASP A 59 5.45 7.96 -5.40
CA ASP A 59 5.66 8.23 -3.98
C ASP A 59 4.98 9.57 -3.66
N ASN A 60 4.00 9.58 -2.75
CA ASN A 60 3.47 10.77 -2.09
C ASN A 60 2.99 11.93 -3.00
N LEU A 61 2.42 11.69 -4.18
CA LEU A 61 1.95 12.80 -5.05
C LEU A 61 0.58 13.37 -4.64
N ASP A 62 0.61 14.57 -4.06
CA ASP A 62 -0.56 15.21 -3.47
C ASP A 62 -1.66 15.60 -4.46
N ARG A 63 -2.88 15.15 -4.15
CA ARG A 63 -4.11 15.71 -4.73
C ARG A 63 -4.57 16.96 -3.98
N LEU A 64 -4.52 16.94 -2.65
CA LEU A 64 -4.98 18.02 -1.80
C LEU A 64 -3.94 19.15 -1.74
N ARG A 65 -4.39 20.35 -1.37
CA ARG A 65 -3.50 21.52 -1.29
C ARG A 65 -2.96 21.64 0.13
N GLY A 66 -1.64 21.50 0.32
CA GLY A 66 -1.00 21.78 1.61
C GLY A 66 -1.07 23.27 2.02
N THR A 67 -1.23 24.19 1.06
CA THR A 67 -1.52 25.61 1.32
C THR A 67 -2.69 26.09 0.47
N PRO A 68 -3.72 26.77 1.03
CA PRO A 68 -4.97 27.07 0.31
C PRO A 68 -4.81 27.78 -1.05
N ASN A 69 -3.83 28.68 -1.18
CA ASN A 69 -3.60 29.48 -2.38
C ASN A 69 -2.63 28.86 -3.39
N VAL A 70 -1.89 27.82 -2.99
CA VAL A 70 -0.94 27.11 -3.86
C VAL A 70 -1.67 25.95 -4.53
N ALA A 71 -1.41 25.70 -5.81
CA ALA A 71 -1.96 24.54 -6.50
C ALA A 71 -1.34 23.25 -5.94
N SER A 72 -2.13 22.18 -5.80
CA SER A 72 -1.58 20.87 -5.41
C SER A 72 -0.73 20.27 -6.52
N ASP A 73 0.07 19.27 -6.20
CA ASP A 73 1.00 18.62 -7.12
C ASP A 73 0.28 18.13 -8.37
N LEU A 74 -0.82 17.41 -8.17
CA LEU A 74 -1.64 16.94 -9.27
C LEU A 74 -2.26 18.08 -10.10
N GLN A 75 -2.58 19.23 -9.50
CA GLN A 75 -3.05 20.42 -10.24
C GLN A 75 -1.93 21.06 -11.08
N GLN A 76 -0.68 20.91 -10.66
CA GLN A 76 0.51 21.39 -11.36
C GLN A 76 1.00 20.42 -12.44
N MET A 77 0.32 19.29 -12.65
CA MET A 77 0.61 18.31 -13.70
C MET A 77 -0.49 18.21 -14.78
N PRO A 78 -0.75 19.30 -15.54
CA PRO A 78 -1.81 19.35 -16.54
C PRO A 78 -1.65 18.36 -17.70
N HIS A 79 -0.45 17.96 -18.12
CA HIS A 79 -0.28 16.95 -19.17
C HIS A 79 -0.80 15.58 -18.72
N LEU A 80 -0.49 15.18 -17.49
CA LEU A 80 -0.98 13.94 -16.90
C LEU A 80 -2.49 14.00 -16.67
N THR A 81 -2.98 15.01 -15.96
CA THR A 81 -4.40 15.11 -15.62
C THR A 81 -5.29 15.30 -16.85
N SER A 82 -4.85 16.07 -17.86
CA SER A 82 -5.58 16.21 -19.12
C SER A 82 -5.60 14.90 -19.91
N PHE A 83 -4.49 14.15 -19.92
CA PHE A 83 -4.42 12.84 -20.55
C PHE A 83 -5.45 11.87 -19.93
N LEU A 84 -5.47 11.76 -18.60
CA LEU A 84 -6.39 10.88 -17.88
C LEU A 84 -7.86 11.29 -18.10
N ARG A 85 -8.19 12.58 -17.93
CA ARG A 85 -9.57 13.08 -18.07
C ARG A 85 -10.11 12.98 -19.50
N THR A 86 -9.24 13.16 -20.50
CA THR A 86 -9.62 13.10 -21.93
C THR A 86 -9.81 11.66 -22.40
N ASN A 87 -8.97 10.74 -21.93
CA ASN A 87 -8.92 9.36 -22.43
C ASN A 87 -9.54 8.34 -21.47
N GLY A 88 -10.11 8.79 -20.34
CA GLY A 88 -10.67 7.94 -19.32
C GLY A 88 -11.25 8.72 -18.15
N VAL A 89 -10.84 8.37 -16.93
CA VAL A 89 -11.39 8.94 -15.71
C VAL A 89 -10.30 9.18 -14.66
N LEU A 90 -10.44 10.28 -13.92
CA LEU A 90 -9.68 10.58 -12.71
C LEU A 90 -10.63 10.47 -11.50
N LEU A 91 -10.42 9.48 -10.65
CA LEU A 91 -11.10 9.28 -9.38
C LEU A 91 -10.42 10.12 -8.29
N THR A 92 -11.20 10.90 -7.54
CA THR A 92 -10.70 11.71 -6.42
C THR A 92 -11.28 11.28 -5.07
N ASN A 93 -11.92 10.12 -5.04
CA ASN A 93 -12.43 9.46 -3.84
C ASN A 93 -11.82 8.04 -3.79
N ALA A 94 -10.51 8.02 -4.01
CA ALA A 94 -9.66 6.85 -3.92
C ALA A 94 -8.88 6.95 -2.60
N HIS A 95 -8.68 5.83 -1.91
CA HIS A 95 -8.01 5.79 -0.62
C HIS A 95 -6.86 4.78 -0.69
N ASP A 96 -5.86 4.95 0.16
CA ASP A 96 -4.77 3.98 0.31
C ASP A 96 -5.27 2.75 1.11
N VAL A 97 -4.36 1.97 1.69
CA VAL A 97 -4.72 0.89 2.62
C VAL A 97 -4.35 1.21 4.06
N LEU A 98 -4.29 2.51 4.39
CA LEU A 98 -3.87 3.09 5.66
C LEU A 98 -2.48 2.60 6.08
N SER A 99 -1.46 2.87 5.28
CA SER A 99 -0.11 2.35 5.52
C SER A 99 0.93 3.19 4.75
N HIS A 100 2.20 2.75 4.74
CA HIS A 100 3.29 3.41 4.01
C HIS A 100 3.54 2.87 2.60
N THR A 101 4.34 3.60 1.84
CA THR A 101 4.97 3.26 0.55
C THR A 101 5.02 1.76 0.21
N ALA A 102 5.78 0.94 0.95
CA ALA A 102 5.96 -0.48 0.66
C ALA A 102 4.62 -1.22 0.67
N THR A 103 3.85 -1.06 1.75
CA THR A 103 2.56 -1.70 1.90
C THR A 103 1.58 -1.27 0.81
N ASN A 104 1.48 0.03 0.56
CA ASN A 104 0.57 0.61 -0.41
C ASN A 104 0.87 0.14 -1.84
N PHE A 105 2.14 0.15 -2.25
CA PHE A 105 2.54 -0.37 -3.56
C PHE A 105 2.26 -1.87 -3.70
N ILE A 106 2.55 -2.69 -2.68
CA ILE A 106 2.26 -4.12 -2.73
C ILE A 106 0.75 -4.36 -2.80
N ALA A 107 -0.06 -3.61 -2.03
CA ALA A 107 -1.51 -3.75 -2.04
C ALA A 107 -2.12 -3.41 -3.40
N ASN A 108 -1.67 -2.31 -4.02
CA ASN A 108 -2.09 -1.93 -5.36
C ASN A 108 -1.70 -3.00 -6.40
N GLN A 109 -0.46 -3.52 -6.32
CA GLN A 109 0.05 -4.53 -7.27
C GLN A 109 -0.60 -5.91 -7.11
N THR A 110 -0.90 -6.35 -5.88
CA THR A 110 -1.42 -7.70 -5.58
C THR A 110 -2.93 -7.74 -5.42
N GLY A 111 -3.59 -6.60 -5.24
CA GLY A 111 -5.01 -6.59 -4.89
C GLY A 111 -5.31 -7.29 -3.56
N LEU A 112 -4.31 -7.41 -2.69
CA LEU A 112 -4.39 -8.00 -1.35
C LEU A 112 -4.23 -6.90 -0.30
N TYR A 113 -5.00 -7.00 0.77
CA TYR A 113 -4.73 -6.21 1.97
C TYR A 113 -3.47 -6.71 2.69
N PRO A 114 -2.84 -5.86 3.51
CA PRO A 114 -1.51 -6.11 4.07
C PRO A 114 -1.42 -7.36 4.97
N ASP A 115 -2.52 -7.75 5.62
CA ASP A 115 -2.60 -8.95 6.46
C ASP A 115 -2.30 -10.25 5.68
N ARG A 116 -2.49 -10.22 4.36
CA ARG A 116 -2.34 -11.39 3.48
C ARG A 116 -1.00 -11.48 2.78
N ASN A 117 -0.15 -10.46 2.86
CA ASN A 117 1.20 -10.42 2.28
C ASN A 117 2.32 -10.15 3.32
N ALA A 118 1.94 -9.95 4.60
CA ALA A 118 2.83 -9.76 5.75
C ALA A 118 3.69 -8.46 5.77
N VAL A 119 3.47 -7.56 4.83
CA VAL A 119 4.04 -6.19 4.82
C VAL A 119 2.96 -5.24 5.26
N THR A 120 2.75 -5.15 6.58
CA THR A 120 1.49 -4.65 7.13
C THR A 120 1.39 -3.13 7.21
N GLN A 121 2.31 -2.48 7.90
CA GLN A 121 2.10 -1.10 8.38
C GLN A 121 3.15 -0.11 7.89
N SER A 122 4.30 -0.58 7.40
CA SER A 122 5.41 0.33 7.10
C SER A 122 6.48 -0.26 6.17
N ASN A 123 7.35 0.64 5.69
CA ASN A 123 8.63 0.39 5.01
C ASN A 123 9.63 -0.41 5.87
N SER A 124 9.49 -0.35 7.20
CA SER A 124 10.25 -1.18 8.14
C SER A 124 9.41 -1.54 9.35
N PHE A 125 9.81 -2.57 10.09
CA PHE A 125 9.08 -3.05 11.26
C PHE A 125 10.02 -3.66 12.28
N SER A 126 9.48 -4.01 13.45
CA SER A 126 10.16 -4.92 14.37
C SER A 126 9.46 -6.27 14.40
N TYR A 127 10.16 -7.30 14.84
CA TYR A 127 9.55 -8.61 15.06
C TYR A 127 10.16 -9.29 16.27
N PHE A 128 9.42 -10.21 16.88
CA PHE A 128 9.83 -10.94 18.09
C PHE A 128 10.55 -12.24 17.74
N ASP A 129 11.67 -12.51 18.40
CA ASP A 129 12.22 -13.86 18.45
C ASP A 129 11.50 -14.73 19.50
N PRO A 130 11.79 -16.04 19.58
CA PRO A 130 11.14 -16.92 20.56
C PRO A 130 11.39 -16.56 22.04
N SER A 131 12.39 -15.72 22.35
CA SER A 131 12.64 -15.20 23.70
C SER A 131 11.80 -13.96 24.03
N GLY A 132 11.13 -13.39 23.02
CA GLY A 132 10.39 -12.13 23.09
C GLY A 132 11.28 -10.90 22.92
N ALA A 133 12.53 -11.05 22.50
CA ALA A 133 13.38 -9.93 22.12
C ALA A 133 13.02 -9.46 20.70
N THR A 134 13.18 -8.16 20.46
CA THR A 134 12.82 -7.53 19.19
C THR A 134 14.02 -7.40 18.25
N HIS A 135 13.80 -7.65 16.97
CA HIS A 135 14.75 -7.49 15.87
C HIS A 135 14.17 -6.53 14.82
N THR A 136 15.01 -6.03 13.90
CA THR A 136 14.59 -5.10 12.85
C THR A 136 14.30 -5.85 11.56
N GLY A 137 13.17 -5.57 10.92
CA GLY A 137 12.83 -6.04 9.58
C GLY A 137 12.62 -4.86 8.63
N VAL A 138 12.93 -5.06 7.36
CA VAL A 138 12.71 -4.08 6.28
C VAL A 138 11.85 -4.71 5.20
N SER A 139 10.84 -3.96 4.75
CA SER A 139 9.86 -4.43 3.78
C SER A 139 10.41 -4.49 2.34
N PHE A 140 11.43 -3.67 2.04
CA PHE A 140 12.09 -3.61 0.73
C PHE A 140 13.15 -4.71 0.57
N ALA A 141 12.74 -5.79 -0.09
CA ALA A 141 13.56 -6.94 -0.46
C ALA A 141 12.91 -7.62 -1.67
N TYR A 142 13.69 -8.33 -2.49
CA TYR A 142 13.12 -8.95 -3.69
C TYR A 142 12.00 -9.95 -3.35
N TRP A 143 11.08 -10.17 -4.30
CA TRP A 143 9.80 -10.85 -4.09
C TRP A 143 9.89 -12.18 -3.32
N THR A 144 10.92 -12.97 -3.60
CA THR A 144 11.15 -14.30 -3.02
C THR A 144 12.20 -14.32 -1.93
N ASP A 145 12.68 -13.16 -1.50
CA ASP A 145 13.68 -13.06 -0.46
C ASP A 145 13.12 -13.55 0.89
N PRO A 146 13.99 -14.15 1.74
CA PRO A 146 13.69 -14.24 3.15
C PRO A 146 13.56 -12.84 3.75
N LEU A 147 13.06 -12.76 4.98
CA LEU A 147 12.99 -11.51 5.73
C LEU A 147 14.35 -10.79 5.72
N TYR A 148 14.33 -9.51 5.32
CA TYR A 148 15.54 -8.69 5.32
C TYR A 148 15.72 -8.01 6.68
N ASP A 149 16.71 -8.48 7.44
CA ASP A 149 17.20 -7.82 8.65
C ASP A 149 18.55 -7.13 8.35
N PRO A 150 18.62 -5.79 8.41
CA PRO A 150 19.84 -5.04 8.09
C PRO A 150 20.98 -5.26 9.11
N SER A 151 20.73 -5.88 10.26
CA SER A 151 21.78 -6.29 11.20
C SER A 151 22.63 -7.46 10.67
N GLY A 152 22.14 -8.17 9.64
CA GLY A 152 22.82 -9.30 9.00
C GLY A 152 22.71 -10.62 9.76
N ALA A 153 21.87 -10.71 10.80
CA ALA A 153 21.64 -11.93 11.59
C ALA A 153 20.14 -12.13 11.89
N PRO A 154 19.30 -12.32 10.86
CA PRO A 154 17.85 -12.40 11.05
C PRO A 154 17.47 -13.60 11.91
N ALA A 155 16.73 -13.34 12.99
CA ALA A 155 16.09 -14.38 13.80
C ALA A 155 14.89 -15.07 13.09
N ASP A 156 14.29 -14.41 12.10
CA ASP A 156 13.23 -14.95 11.26
C ASP A 156 13.80 -15.26 9.86
N THR A 157 13.57 -16.48 9.38
CA THR A 157 14.07 -16.95 8.06
C THR A 157 12.95 -17.21 7.06
N ASN A 158 11.71 -16.86 7.41
CA ASN A 158 10.57 -16.94 6.53
C ASN A 158 10.67 -15.88 5.42
N TYR A 159 9.84 -15.99 4.38
CA TYR A 159 9.76 -14.99 3.31
C TYR A 159 9.49 -13.59 3.87
N ASN A 160 10.00 -12.57 3.20
CA ASN A 160 9.60 -11.20 3.51
C ASN A 160 8.11 -11.01 3.23
N LEU A 161 7.66 -11.45 2.05
CA LEU A 161 6.25 -11.47 1.60
C LEU A 161 5.57 -12.81 1.90
N GLN A 162 5.18 -13.06 3.16
CA GLN A 162 4.42 -14.27 3.52
C GLN A 162 2.95 -14.16 3.12
N TYR A 163 2.43 -15.22 2.51
CA TYR A 163 1.10 -15.25 1.95
C TYR A 163 0.08 -15.92 2.86
N THR A 164 -1.16 -15.41 2.82
CA THR A 164 -2.33 -16.14 3.29
C THR A 164 -3.49 -16.05 2.31
N ALA A 165 -4.03 -17.22 1.92
CA ALA A 165 -5.19 -17.29 1.02
C ALA A 165 -6.54 -16.94 1.68
N ASN A 166 -6.67 -17.16 2.99
CA ASN A 166 -7.90 -16.92 3.73
C ASN A 166 -7.59 -16.07 4.96
N ARG A 167 -8.00 -14.81 4.96
CA ARG A 167 -7.78 -13.88 6.08
C ARG A 167 -8.29 -14.37 7.44
N ASN A 168 -9.27 -15.27 7.47
CA ASN A 168 -9.72 -15.86 8.73
C ASN A 168 -8.63 -16.69 9.42
N ASN A 169 -7.62 -17.12 8.66
CA ASN A 169 -6.44 -17.84 9.14
C ASN A 169 -5.29 -16.90 9.48
N VAL A 170 -5.48 -15.57 9.56
CA VAL A 170 -4.45 -14.63 10.02
C VAL A 170 -4.61 -14.38 11.53
N PRO A 171 -3.53 -14.48 12.33
CA PRO A 171 -2.18 -14.95 11.97
C PRO A 171 -2.11 -16.49 11.85
N ASN A 172 -1.07 -17.01 11.18
CA ASN A 172 -0.73 -18.43 11.10
C ASN A 172 0.79 -18.65 11.14
N THR A 173 1.27 -19.82 10.72
CA THR A 173 2.70 -20.16 10.73
C THR A 173 3.15 -20.74 9.40
N SER A 174 2.41 -20.45 8.32
CA SER A 174 2.77 -20.95 6.99
C SER A 174 3.79 -20.03 6.35
N ASN A 175 4.93 -20.60 5.93
CA ASN A 175 5.93 -19.88 5.15
C ASN A 175 5.72 -20.16 3.66
N VAL A 176 4.76 -19.46 3.07
CA VAL A 176 4.40 -19.54 1.64
C VAL A 176 4.63 -18.16 1.04
N ASN A 177 5.34 -18.06 -0.08
CA ASN A 177 5.57 -16.76 -0.72
C ASN A 177 4.27 -16.20 -1.35
N THR A 178 4.13 -14.88 -1.34
CA THR A 178 3.00 -14.17 -1.99
C THR A 178 3.00 -14.44 -3.50
N PRO A 179 1.87 -14.80 -4.12
CA PRO A 179 1.81 -14.99 -5.56
C PRO A 179 2.19 -13.71 -6.31
N ALA A 180 3.01 -13.86 -7.34
CA ALA A 180 3.68 -12.72 -7.96
C ALA A 180 2.78 -11.96 -8.95
N PRO A 181 2.80 -10.61 -8.95
CA PRO A 181 1.84 -9.81 -9.70
C PRO A 181 2.03 -9.91 -11.23
N TRP A 182 3.22 -10.26 -11.71
CA TRP A 182 3.54 -10.40 -13.13
C TRP A 182 3.05 -11.70 -13.76
N VAL A 183 2.72 -12.71 -12.95
CA VAL A 183 2.44 -14.08 -13.42
C VAL A 183 1.26 -14.18 -14.39
N PRO A 184 0.09 -13.55 -14.15
CA PRO A 184 -1.01 -13.59 -15.11
C PRO A 184 -0.62 -13.08 -16.50
N TYR A 185 0.20 -12.03 -16.57
CA TYR A 185 0.69 -11.46 -17.82
C TYR A 185 1.73 -12.36 -18.49
N ALA A 186 2.70 -12.88 -17.73
CA ALA A 186 3.72 -13.78 -18.23
C ALA A 186 3.12 -15.08 -18.80
N ARG A 187 2.10 -15.65 -18.13
CA ARG A 187 1.33 -16.80 -18.63
C ARG A 187 0.53 -16.48 -19.90
N ALA A 188 0.11 -15.23 -20.08
CA ALA A 188 -0.55 -14.74 -21.29
C ALA A 188 0.42 -14.44 -22.46
N GLY A 189 1.71 -14.71 -22.28
CA GLY A 189 2.74 -14.51 -23.31
C GLY A 189 3.31 -13.09 -23.34
N CYS A 190 3.11 -12.31 -22.29
CA CYS A 190 3.54 -10.92 -22.18
C CYS A 190 4.77 -10.79 -21.28
N ASP A 191 5.73 -9.96 -21.68
CA ASP A 191 6.85 -9.58 -20.83
C ASP A 191 6.45 -8.37 -19.98
N VAL A 192 6.84 -8.39 -18.70
CA VAL A 192 6.53 -7.39 -17.68
C VAL A 192 7.81 -6.71 -17.25
N GLY A 193 7.90 -5.40 -17.49
CA GLY A 193 9.03 -4.56 -17.10
C GLY A 193 8.73 -3.79 -15.83
N GLU A 194 9.68 -3.79 -14.93
CA GLU A 194 9.58 -3.15 -13.62
C GLU A 194 10.64 -2.05 -13.53
N VAL A 195 10.20 -0.84 -13.20
CA VAL A 195 11.05 0.35 -13.08
C VAL A 195 10.85 0.94 -11.69
N GLY A 196 11.79 0.65 -10.78
CA GLY A 196 11.76 1.05 -9.37
C GLY A 196 10.60 0.47 -8.55
N MET A 197 9.85 -0.49 -9.09
CA MET A 197 8.60 -0.96 -8.48
C MET A 197 8.86 -1.92 -7.32
N ALA A 198 8.30 -1.60 -6.14
CA ALA A 198 8.57 -2.28 -4.87
C ALA A 198 8.49 -3.82 -4.97
N ASN A 199 9.49 -4.49 -4.42
CA ASN A 199 9.69 -5.94 -4.34
C ASN A 199 9.72 -6.72 -5.66
N THR A 200 9.39 -6.12 -6.81
CA THR A 200 9.46 -6.76 -8.14
C THR A 200 10.82 -6.56 -8.83
N VAL A 201 11.60 -5.61 -8.33
CA VAL A 201 13.01 -5.40 -8.68
C VAL A 201 13.89 -5.85 -7.52
N LEU A 202 15.21 -5.99 -7.75
CA LEU A 202 16.12 -6.03 -6.62
C LEU A 202 16.15 -4.64 -5.98
N GLU A 203 15.99 -4.57 -4.67
CA GLU A 203 15.89 -3.35 -3.86
C GLU A 203 17.13 -3.14 -2.99
N ASN A 204 17.88 -4.22 -2.73
CA ASN A 204 19.13 -4.16 -2.00
C ASN A 204 20.17 -5.13 -2.60
N ILE A 205 21.44 -4.94 -2.20
CA ILE A 205 22.54 -5.79 -2.68
C ILE A 205 22.95 -6.87 -1.66
N THR A 206 22.25 -6.95 -0.51
CA THR A 206 22.66 -7.76 0.64
C THR A 206 22.01 -9.13 0.62
N THR A 207 20.69 -9.19 0.42
CA THR A 207 19.91 -10.44 0.37
C THR A 207 19.49 -10.77 -1.06
N ASP A 208 19.12 -9.75 -1.85
CA ASP A 208 18.52 -10.00 -3.16
C ASP A 208 19.51 -10.57 -4.17
N ILE A 209 20.73 -10.03 -4.22
CA ILE A 209 21.79 -10.53 -5.13
C ILE A 209 22.12 -12.00 -4.86
N PRO A 210 22.44 -12.42 -3.61
CA PRO A 210 22.68 -13.82 -3.34
C PRO A 210 21.43 -14.69 -3.48
N ASN A 211 20.21 -14.16 -3.32
CA ASN A 211 18.97 -14.89 -3.58
C ASN A 211 18.77 -15.19 -5.08
N VAL A 212 18.91 -14.18 -5.94
CA VAL A 212 18.65 -14.30 -7.39
C VAL A 212 19.82 -14.90 -8.16
N PHE A 213 21.06 -14.45 -7.90
CA PHE A 213 22.24 -14.88 -8.64
C PHE A 213 23.01 -16.00 -7.93
N GLY A 214 22.77 -16.22 -6.65
CA GLY A 214 23.50 -17.16 -5.80
C GLY A 214 24.67 -16.50 -5.05
N PRO A 215 25.03 -17.02 -3.85
CA PRO A 215 26.00 -16.39 -2.93
C PRO A 215 27.47 -16.44 -3.38
N ASN A 216 27.77 -17.13 -4.48
CA ASN A 216 29.10 -17.22 -5.07
C ASN A 216 29.15 -16.66 -6.50
N SER A 217 28.15 -15.86 -6.88
CA SER A 217 28.04 -15.28 -8.22
C SER A 217 29.04 -14.14 -8.46
N PRO A 218 29.36 -13.81 -9.72
CA PRO A 218 30.09 -12.60 -10.07
C PRO A 218 29.42 -11.31 -9.56
N GLN A 219 28.09 -11.27 -9.55
CA GLN A 219 27.29 -10.16 -9.05
C GLN A 219 27.52 -9.95 -7.55
N GLU A 220 27.52 -11.03 -6.77
CA GLU A 220 27.83 -11.00 -5.34
C GLU A 220 29.29 -10.60 -5.07
N ALA A 221 30.22 -11.02 -5.93
CA ALA A 221 31.60 -10.56 -5.85
C ALA A 221 31.73 -9.05 -6.12
N GLU A 222 30.96 -8.50 -7.06
CA GLU A 222 30.90 -7.06 -7.30
C GLU A 222 30.26 -6.32 -6.13
N ALA A 223 29.13 -6.80 -5.60
CA ALA A 223 28.46 -6.21 -4.44
C ALA A 223 29.41 -6.03 -3.25
N LYS A 224 30.26 -7.02 -2.98
CA LYS A 224 31.30 -6.96 -1.95
C LYS A 224 32.44 -5.99 -2.28
N ALA A 225 32.87 -5.95 -3.54
CA ALA A 225 34.06 -5.19 -3.95
C ALA A 225 33.76 -3.70 -4.22
N ASN A 226 32.59 -3.41 -4.77
CA ASN A 226 32.14 -2.07 -5.15
C ASN A 226 30.61 -1.93 -4.98
N PRO A 227 30.12 -1.79 -3.73
CA PRO A 227 28.70 -1.67 -3.42
C PRO A 227 27.97 -0.58 -4.21
N VAL A 228 28.61 0.56 -4.44
CA VAL A 228 28.01 1.70 -5.15
C VAL A 228 27.73 1.33 -6.61
N LYS A 229 28.72 0.72 -7.28
CA LYS A 229 28.53 0.25 -8.65
C LYS A 229 27.48 -0.87 -8.72
N ALA A 230 27.53 -1.82 -7.78
CA ALA A 230 26.58 -2.92 -7.74
C ALA A 230 25.12 -2.44 -7.60
N ASN A 231 24.89 -1.37 -6.83
CA ASN A 231 23.56 -0.73 -6.78
C ASN A 231 23.12 -0.22 -8.16
N ALA A 232 23.96 0.57 -8.84
CA ALA A 232 23.63 1.06 -10.18
C ALA A 232 23.43 -0.09 -11.21
N ASP A 233 24.18 -1.18 -11.08
CA ASP A 233 24.17 -2.31 -12.01
C ASP A 233 22.96 -3.25 -11.80
N PHE A 234 22.56 -3.52 -10.55
CA PHE A 234 21.67 -4.63 -10.21
C PHE A 234 20.32 -4.24 -9.60
N VAL A 235 20.21 -3.07 -8.97
CA VAL A 235 19.00 -2.64 -8.26
C VAL A 235 18.03 -1.92 -9.22
N GLY A 236 16.75 -1.91 -8.87
CA GLY A 236 15.78 -0.94 -9.38
C GLY A 236 15.19 -1.22 -10.77
N PHE A 237 15.70 -2.18 -11.54
CA PHE A 237 15.12 -2.56 -12.83
C PHE A 237 14.99 -4.08 -12.97
N ALA A 238 13.87 -4.53 -13.53
CA ALA A 238 13.71 -5.94 -13.91
C ALA A 238 12.85 -6.09 -15.18
N VAL A 239 12.96 -7.23 -15.84
CA VAL A 239 11.98 -7.69 -16.82
C VAL A 239 11.65 -9.16 -16.57
N HIS A 240 10.44 -9.45 -16.12
CA HIS A 240 9.91 -10.81 -15.97
C HIS A 240 9.26 -11.25 -17.28
N CYS A 241 9.83 -12.26 -17.92
CA CYS A 241 9.39 -12.66 -19.25
C CYS A 241 8.38 -13.81 -19.24
N ALA A 242 7.55 -13.81 -20.29
CA ALA A 242 6.86 -15.02 -20.70
C ALA A 242 7.87 -16.14 -20.99
N ALA A 243 7.51 -17.39 -20.68
CA ALA A 243 8.39 -18.55 -20.88
C ALA A 243 8.89 -18.74 -22.33
N THR A 244 8.19 -18.16 -23.30
CA THR A 244 8.55 -18.23 -24.73
C THR A 244 9.31 -16.99 -25.23
N SER A 245 9.52 -15.98 -24.40
CA SER A 245 10.16 -14.74 -24.83
C SER A 245 11.65 -14.94 -25.05
N SER A 246 12.12 -14.47 -26.22
CA SER A 246 13.55 -14.39 -26.50
C SER A 246 14.23 -13.21 -25.81
N LEU A 247 13.47 -12.25 -25.27
CA LEU A 247 14.02 -11.07 -24.62
C LEU A 247 14.90 -11.47 -23.41
N CYS A 248 14.36 -12.34 -22.54
CA CYS A 248 15.06 -12.88 -21.38
C CYS A 248 15.90 -14.15 -21.67
N ALA A 249 16.21 -14.45 -22.94
CA ALA A 249 16.93 -15.69 -23.31
C ALA A 249 18.35 -15.79 -22.72
N ARG A 250 18.89 -14.73 -22.12
CA ARG A 250 20.17 -14.72 -21.39
C ARG A 250 20.03 -14.38 -19.91
N GLY A 251 18.81 -14.22 -19.42
CA GLY A 251 18.52 -13.80 -18.04
C GLY A 251 18.69 -14.89 -16.99
N GLN A 252 18.19 -14.65 -15.79
CA GLN A 252 18.15 -15.64 -14.72
C GLN A 252 16.88 -16.49 -14.80
N THR A 253 16.84 -17.59 -14.06
CA THR A 253 15.60 -18.33 -13.84
C THR A 253 14.69 -17.48 -12.94
N ASP A 254 13.50 -17.14 -13.43
CA ASP A 254 12.51 -16.40 -12.64
C ASP A 254 11.79 -17.38 -11.71
N SER A 255 12.31 -17.52 -10.49
CA SER A 255 11.97 -18.63 -9.60
C SER A 255 10.86 -18.23 -8.63
N LEU A 256 9.67 -18.81 -8.80
CA LEU A 256 8.54 -18.68 -7.87
C LEU A 256 8.09 -20.06 -7.39
N PRO A 257 8.71 -20.61 -6.33
CA PRO A 257 8.48 -22.00 -5.91
C PRO A 257 7.05 -22.28 -5.42
N ASP A 258 6.41 -21.26 -4.82
CA ASP A 258 5.08 -21.38 -4.20
C ASP A 258 3.95 -20.85 -5.10
N GLU A 259 4.26 -20.45 -6.34
CA GLU A 259 3.28 -19.84 -7.24
C GLU A 259 2.12 -20.82 -7.54
N PRO A 260 0.86 -20.42 -7.27
CA PRO A 260 -0.31 -21.23 -7.62
C PRO A 260 -0.30 -21.61 -9.11
N GLY A 261 -0.48 -22.91 -9.40
CA GLY A 261 -0.44 -23.43 -10.77
C GLY A 261 0.98 -23.63 -11.35
N GLY A 262 2.03 -23.25 -10.63
CA GLY A 262 3.44 -23.43 -11.00
C GLY A 262 3.96 -22.41 -12.02
N TYR A 263 5.26 -22.12 -11.98
CA TYR A 263 5.89 -21.07 -12.79
C TYR A 263 7.24 -21.49 -13.41
N THR A 264 7.37 -22.77 -13.75
CA THR A 264 8.62 -23.33 -14.28
C THR A 264 8.91 -22.88 -15.70
N GLY A 265 10.17 -22.59 -16.01
CA GLY A 265 10.65 -22.30 -17.37
C GLY A 265 10.57 -20.82 -17.77
N HIS A 266 10.11 -19.96 -16.86
CA HIS A 266 10.17 -18.51 -17.01
C HIS A 266 11.57 -17.99 -16.68
N ARG A 267 11.92 -16.83 -17.27
CA ARG A 267 13.20 -16.17 -17.08
C ARG A 267 12.98 -14.68 -16.87
N ALA A 268 13.92 -14.05 -16.18
CA ALA A 268 13.90 -12.61 -15.93
C ALA A 268 15.28 -12.00 -16.17
N LEU A 269 15.30 -10.71 -16.53
CA LEU A 269 16.49 -9.88 -16.55
C LEU A 269 16.49 -9.03 -15.28
N PHE A 270 17.59 -8.99 -14.54
CA PHE A 270 17.71 -8.20 -13.31
C PHE A 270 18.79 -7.14 -13.39
N GLY A 271 18.44 -5.92 -13.01
CA GLY A 271 19.31 -4.75 -13.03
C GLY A 271 19.56 -4.18 -14.42
N ASN A 272 20.13 -2.97 -14.44
CA ASN A 272 20.52 -2.32 -15.69
C ASN A 272 21.50 -3.18 -16.50
N THR A 273 22.40 -3.92 -15.85
CA THR A 273 23.42 -4.74 -16.53
C THR A 273 22.82 -5.85 -17.40
N GLU A 274 21.68 -6.44 -17.00
CA GLU A 274 20.98 -7.44 -17.82
C GLU A 274 19.90 -6.83 -18.72
N VAL A 275 19.21 -5.78 -18.25
CA VAL A 275 18.08 -5.17 -18.97
C VAL A 275 18.53 -4.27 -20.12
N GLN A 276 19.53 -3.41 -19.93
CA GLN A 276 19.98 -2.45 -20.95
C GLN A 276 20.37 -3.12 -22.28
N PRO A 277 21.12 -4.24 -22.32
CA PRO A 277 21.43 -4.90 -23.58
C PRO A 277 20.20 -5.36 -24.38
N ALA A 278 19.08 -5.65 -23.71
CA ALA A 278 17.84 -6.08 -24.35
C ALA A 278 17.04 -4.90 -24.92
N ILE A 279 17.00 -3.76 -24.21
CA ILE A 279 16.14 -2.63 -24.58
C ILE A 279 16.87 -1.46 -25.24
N SER A 280 18.20 -1.42 -25.15
CA SER A 280 19.03 -0.37 -25.75
C SER A 280 20.38 -0.95 -26.22
N PRO A 281 20.42 -1.89 -27.18
CA PRO A 281 21.66 -2.60 -27.55
C PRO A 281 22.76 -1.70 -28.14
N ALA A 282 22.44 -0.47 -28.55
CA ALA A 282 23.39 0.48 -29.14
C ALA A 282 24.11 1.37 -28.11
N GLY A 283 23.73 1.31 -26.83
CA GLY A 283 24.37 2.10 -25.78
C GLY A 283 23.50 2.27 -24.54
N PRO A 284 23.91 3.12 -23.59
CA PRO A 284 23.17 3.34 -22.35
C PRO A 284 21.70 3.72 -22.58
N VAL A 285 20.83 3.29 -21.67
CA VAL A 285 19.43 3.73 -21.62
C VAL A 285 19.39 5.24 -21.39
N ARG A 286 18.51 5.92 -22.11
CA ARG A 286 18.38 7.38 -22.04
C ARG A 286 17.13 7.84 -21.32
N ALA A 287 17.26 8.87 -20.51
CA ALA A 287 16.14 9.59 -19.93
C ALA A 287 15.32 10.32 -21.01
N LEU A 288 14.14 10.83 -20.69
CA LEU A 288 13.25 11.51 -21.65
C LEU A 288 13.88 12.75 -22.30
N ASN A 289 14.76 13.44 -21.58
CA ASN A 289 15.52 14.60 -22.09
C ASN A 289 16.75 14.19 -22.94
N GLY A 290 17.01 12.88 -23.12
CA GLY A 290 18.11 12.33 -23.89
C GLY A 290 19.43 12.13 -23.14
N SER A 291 19.53 12.54 -21.86
CA SER A 291 20.71 12.23 -21.04
C SER A 291 20.83 10.73 -20.76
N VAL A 292 22.05 10.28 -20.45
CA VAL A 292 22.25 8.92 -19.93
C VAL A 292 21.74 8.87 -18.50
N ILE A 293 21.06 7.79 -18.12
CA ILE A 293 20.64 7.56 -16.73
C ILE A 293 21.86 7.05 -15.95
N THR A 294 22.20 7.74 -14.87
CA THR A 294 23.33 7.41 -14.00
C THR A 294 22.97 7.68 -12.54
N ASP A 295 23.65 6.99 -11.62
CA ASP A 295 23.62 7.34 -10.20
C ASP A 295 24.35 8.67 -9.91
N GLY A 296 24.29 9.11 -8.65
CA GLY A 296 25.00 10.31 -8.18
C GLY A 296 26.54 10.24 -8.24
N LYS A 297 27.12 9.09 -8.61
CA LYS A 297 28.57 8.90 -8.82
C LYS A 297 28.93 8.78 -10.32
N GLY A 298 27.95 8.82 -11.22
CA GLY A 298 28.14 8.70 -12.66
C GLY A 298 28.23 7.26 -13.15
N ASN A 299 27.90 6.26 -12.33
CA ASN A 299 27.75 4.88 -12.79
C ASN A 299 26.46 4.79 -13.63
N VAL A 300 26.55 4.18 -14.81
CA VAL A 300 25.41 4.01 -15.71
C VAL A 300 24.48 2.92 -15.18
N GLY A 301 23.21 3.26 -14.97
CA GLY A 301 22.21 2.32 -14.51
C GLY A 301 21.22 2.95 -13.54
N PHE A 302 20.84 2.22 -12.51
CA PHE A 302 19.85 2.67 -11.54
C PHE A 302 20.31 3.96 -10.86
N PRO A 303 19.52 5.05 -10.95
CA PRO A 303 19.92 6.34 -10.44
C PRO A 303 19.79 6.46 -8.90
N GLY A 304 19.11 5.50 -8.26
CA GLY A 304 18.65 5.59 -6.87
C GLY A 304 17.15 5.93 -6.80
N PHE A 305 16.46 5.49 -5.75
CA PHE A 305 15.01 5.67 -5.60
C PHE A 305 14.61 7.15 -5.61
N ASP A 306 15.31 8.03 -4.88
CA ASP A 306 15.11 9.49 -4.90
C ASP A 306 15.48 10.17 -6.25
N SER A 307 15.96 9.40 -7.22
CA SER A 307 16.33 9.89 -8.55
C SER A 307 15.56 9.21 -9.68
N GLU A 308 14.53 8.41 -9.36
CA GLU A 308 13.51 7.92 -10.29
C GLU A 308 12.46 9.00 -10.64
N THR A 309 12.93 10.23 -10.85
CA THR A 309 12.12 11.33 -11.39
C THR A 309 11.42 10.89 -12.68
N PRO A 310 10.28 11.50 -13.07
CA PRO A 310 9.58 11.14 -14.31
C PRO A 310 10.46 11.19 -15.56
N THR A 311 11.53 11.99 -15.55
CA THR A 311 12.48 12.06 -16.67
C THR A 311 13.26 10.76 -16.84
N ASN A 312 13.69 10.15 -15.73
CA ASN A 312 14.47 8.92 -15.72
C ASN A 312 13.58 7.69 -15.86
N SER A 313 12.62 7.51 -14.93
CA SER A 313 11.77 6.32 -14.83
C SER A 313 10.91 6.11 -16.09
N LEU A 314 10.17 7.14 -16.53
CA LEU A 314 9.38 7.05 -17.76
C LEU A 314 10.26 6.96 -19.02
N GLY A 315 11.49 7.45 -18.96
CA GLY A 315 12.48 7.29 -20.03
C GLY A 315 12.89 5.83 -20.19
N TYR A 316 13.17 5.16 -19.08
CA TYR A 316 13.49 3.73 -19.01
C TYR A 316 12.30 2.88 -19.45
N ALA A 317 11.12 3.14 -18.88
CA ALA A 317 9.87 2.45 -19.21
C ALA A 317 9.50 2.60 -20.70
N ALA A 318 9.68 3.79 -21.29
CA ALA A 318 9.44 3.98 -22.72
C ALA A 318 10.33 3.06 -23.57
N GLN A 319 11.61 2.89 -23.22
CA GLN A 319 12.51 1.97 -23.94
C GLN A 319 12.10 0.51 -23.77
N MET A 320 11.67 0.09 -22.58
CA MET A 320 11.09 -1.26 -22.41
C MET A 320 9.90 -1.48 -23.35
N LEU A 321 8.94 -0.56 -23.34
CA LEU A 321 7.73 -0.65 -24.16
C LEU A 321 8.01 -0.62 -25.67
N GLU A 322 9.00 0.17 -26.10
CA GLU A 322 9.47 0.26 -27.48
C GLU A 322 10.18 -1.01 -27.95
N HIS A 323 10.80 -1.75 -27.02
CA HIS A 323 11.67 -2.90 -27.31
C HIS A 323 11.07 -4.25 -26.91
N GLY A 324 9.74 -4.36 -26.91
CA GLY A 324 9.05 -5.65 -26.88
C GLY A 324 8.53 -6.08 -25.52
N VAL A 325 8.65 -5.25 -24.48
CA VAL A 325 7.95 -5.44 -23.21
C VAL A 325 6.50 -4.95 -23.35
N GLN A 326 5.50 -5.68 -22.85
CA GLN A 326 4.07 -5.32 -23.01
C GLN A 326 3.46 -4.66 -21.78
N VAL A 327 3.92 -5.02 -20.59
CA VAL A 327 3.46 -4.43 -19.33
C VAL A 327 4.62 -3.65 -18.73
N ALA A 328 4.40 -2.41 -18.30
CA ALA A 328 5.41 -1.62 -17.61
C ALA A 328 4.81 -1.05 -16.32
N ASN A 329 5.37 -1.41 -15.17
CA ASN A 329 5.04 -0.79 -13.90
C ASN A 329 6.19 0.15 -13.50
N VAL A 330 5.84 1.37 -13.14
CA VAL A 330 6.79 2.48 -13.01
C VAL A 330 6.56 3.20 -11.69
N TYR A 331 7.57 3.15 -10.84
CA TYR A 331 7.69 4.01 -9.68
C TYR A 331 8.20 5.39 -10.10
N ILE A 332 7.71 6.43 -9.43
CA ILE A 332 8.16 7.80 -9.57
C ILE A 332 8.41 8.37 -8.17
N SER A 333 9.63 8.86 -7.93
CA SER A 333 10.01 9.52 -6.68
C SER A 333 9.09 10.69 -6.33
N ASP A 334 9.03 11.00 -5.04
CA ASP A 334 8.25 12.12 -4.51
C ASP A 334 8.58 13.46 -5.21
N ALA A 335 7.69 14.42 -5.07
CA ALA A 335 7.90 15.75 -5.64
C ALA A 335 8.41 16.76 -4.60
N HIS A 336 8.45 16.38 -3.33
CA HIS A 336 8.65 17.24 -2.18
C HIS A 336 10.12 17.49 -1.87
N THR A 337 10.98 16.50 -2.09
CA THR A 337 12.43 16.53 -1.89
C THR A 337 13.13 17.31 -3.01
N ASP A 338 14.20 18.06 -2.69
CA ASP A 338 14.97 18.78 -3.71
C ASP A 338 15.85 17.85 -4.58
N HIS A 339 15.36 17.49 -5.77
CA HIS A 339 16.09 16.65 -6.73
C HIS A 339 17.12 17.40 -7.58
N GLN A 340 17.39 18.67 -7.29
CA GLN A 340 18.32 19.53 -8.03
C GLN A 340 19.61 19.84 -7.24
N GLY A 341 19.89 19.09 -6.18
CA GLY A 341 21.13 19.17 -5.40
C GLY A 341 21.06 20.03 -4.14
N GLY A 342 19.86 20.40 -3.69
CA GLY A 342 19.63 20.91 -2.34
C GLY A 342 19.66 19.79 -1.29
N THR A 343 19.51 20.18 -0.01
CA THR A 343 19.36 19.24 1.10
C THR A 343 18.03 19.50 1.79
N GLY A 344 17.13 18.51 1.75
CA GLY A 344 15.84 18.51 2.43
C GLY A 344 14.67 19.01 1.58
N ASP A 345 13.50 19.00 2.22
CA ASP A 345 12.24 19.15 1.52
C ASP A 345 11.89 20.60 1.19
N PHE A 346 11.06 20.77 0.17
CA PHE A 346 10.42 22.03 -0.15
C PHE A 346 9.25 22.35 0.80
N GLY A 347 8.65 23.52 0.64
CA GLY A 347 7.30 23.79 1.10
C GLY A 347 6.43 24.22 -0.07
N PRO A 348 5.10 24.02 -0.01
CA PRO A 348 4.17 24.37 -1.09
C PRO A 348 4.38 25.80 -1.61
N GLY A 349 4.53 25.98 -2.93
CA GLY A 349 4.70 27.30 -3.54
C GLY A 349 6.13 27.86 -3.49
N GLU A 350 7.10 27.11 -2.95
CA GLU A 350 8.51 27.47 -3.09
C GLU A 350 8.95 27.38 -4.55
N ARG A 351 9.78 28.34 -4.99
CA ARG A 351 10.27 28.39 -6.38
C ARG A 351 10.99 27.11 -6.84
N GLY A 352 11.63 26.40 -5.90
CA GLY A 352 12.27 25.10 -6.16
C GLY A 352 11.24 24.05 -6.54
N TYR A 353 10.24 23.89 -5.68
CA TYR A 353 9.15 22.95 -5.82
C TYR A 353 8.33 23.17 -7.10
N GLU A 354 7.89 24.40 -7.34
CA GLU A 354 7.08 24.75 -8.52
C GLU A 354 7.85 24.47 -9.83
N ARG A 355 9.18 24.65 -9.82
CA ARG A 355 10.03 24.29 -10.96
C ARG A 355 10.13 22.77 -11.13
N GLN A 356 10.22 22.02 -10.04
CA GLN A 356 10.28 20.57 -10.05
C GLN A 356 8.97 19.96 -10.57
N LEU A 357 7.82 20.40 -10.05
CA LEU A 357 6.50 19.97 -10.53
C LEU A 357 6.28 20.31 -12.01
N HIS A 358 6.70 21.49 -12.46
CA HIS A 358 6.68 21.83 -13.89
C HIS A 358 7.59 20.90 -14.72
N ALA A 359 8.74 20.48 -14.20
CA ALA A 359 9.61 19.51 -14.88
C ALA A 359 8.97 18.11 -14.93
N TYR A 360 8.32 17.68 -13.84
CA TYR A 360 7.57 16.43 -13.78
C TYR A 360 6.46 16.42 -14.83
N ASP A 361 5.63 17.47 -14.87
CA ASP A 361 4.58 17.65 -15.87
C ASP A 361 5.09 17.62 -17.31
N ALA A 362 6.18 18.35 -17.59
CA ALA A 362 6.79 18.38 -18.91
C ALA A 362 7.26 16.99 -19.36
N SER A 363 7.73 16.16 -18.43
CA SER A 363 8.14 14.78 -18.69
C SER A 363 6.95 13.88 -19.05
N PHE A 364 5.78 14.03 -18.42
CA PHE A 364 4.57 13.33 -18.87
C PHE A 364 4.18 13.72 -20.30
N GLY A 365 4.25 15.02 -20.63
CA GLY A 365 4.04 15.48 -22.00
C GLY A 365 5.01 14.83 -23.00
N GLN A 366 6.29 14.69 -22.65
CA GLN A 366 7.30 14.04 -23.48
C GLN A 366 7.05 12.54 -23.62
N PHE A 367 6.71 11.86 -22.52
CA PHE A 367 6.42 10.43 -22.46
C PHE A 367 5.27 10.05 -23.39
N PHE A 368 4.10 10.70 -23.26
CA PHE A 368 2.96 10.39 -24.11
C PHE A 368 3.22 10.67 -25.59
N ARG A 369 3.94 11.77 -25.90
CA ARG A 369 4.36 12.05 -27.29
C ARG A 369 5.32 11.01 -27.83
N ARG A 370 6.23 10.48 -26.98
CA ARG A 370 7.19 9.44 -27.35
C ARG A 370 6.47 8.12 -27.65
N LEU A 371 5.63 7.66 -26.74
CA LEU A 371 4.81 6.46 -26.93
C LEU A 371 3.96 6.54 -28.20
N ALA A 372 3.32 7.68 -28.45
CA ALA A 372 2.49 7.87 -29.64
C ALA A 372 3.28 7.72 -30.95
N ARG A 373 4.56 8.13 -31.01
CA ARG A 373 5.41 7.93 -32.19
C ARG A 373 5.68 6.45 -32.48
N HIS A 374 5.60 5.60 -31.47
CA HIS A 374 5.72 4.14 -31.58
C HIS A 374 4.36 3.43 -31.67
N GLY A 375 3.26 4.18 -31.89
CA GLY A 375 1.91 3.61 -32.01
C GLY A 375 1.34 3.10 -30.69
N ILE A 376 1.94 3.48 -29.56
CA ILE A 376 1.47 3.18 -28.21
C ILE A 376 0.59 4.34 -27.77
N THR A 377 -0.71 4.13 -27.69
CA THR A 377 -1.71 5.19 -27.48
C THR A 377 -2.84 4.70 -26.58
N PRO A 378 -3.69 5.59 -26.03
CA PRO A 378 -4.88 5.16 -25.30
C PRO A 378 -5.85 4.27 -26.10
N ALA A 379 -5.72 4.18 -27.42
CA ALA A 379 -6.53 3.28 -28.22
C ALA A 379 -6.12 1.80 -28.10
N ASN A 380 -4.92 1.50 -27.59
CA ASN A 380 -4.39 0.14 -27.48
C ASN A 380 -3.59 -0.14 -26.19
N THR A 381 -3.46 0.85 -25.31
CA THR A 381 -2.76 0.74 -24.03
C THR A 381 -3.70 1.10 -22.90
N LEU A 382 -3.76 0.24 -21.90
CA LEU A 382 -4.41 0.51 -20.64
C LEU A 382 -3.42 1.21 -19.71
N PHE A 383 -3.77 2.37 -19.19
CA PHE A 383 -3.01 3.14 -18.23
C PHE A 383 -3.74 3.13 -16.89
N ALA A 384 -3.02 2.79 -15.82
CA ALA A 384 -3.38 3.09 -14.44
C ALA A 384 -2.32 4.01 -13.86
N VAL A 385 -2.74 5.11 -13.24
CA VAL A 385 -1.84 6.07 -12.60
C VAL A 385 -2.40 6.44 -11.25
N THR A 386 -1.62 6.28 -10.19
CA THR A 386 -2.02 6.61 -8.81
C THR A 386 -0.82 7.11 -8.02
N THR A 387 -1.06 7.50 -6.78
CA THR A 387 -0.04 7.61 -5.74
C THR A 387 -0.24 6.48 -4.73
N ASP A 388 0.81 6.10 -4.00
CA ASP A 388 0.72 5.18 -2.87
C ASP A 388 -0.03 5.78 -1.68
N GLU A 389 0.32 6.99 -1.30
CA GLU A 389 -0.28 7.77 -0.24
C GLU A 389 -0.18 9.26 -0.62
N GLY A 390 -0.82 10.11 0.16
CA GLY A 390 -0.58 11.56 0.12
C GLY A 390 0.41 11.97 1.20
N ASP A 391 0.62 13.27 1.35
CA ASP A 391 1.61 13.81 2.26
C ASP A 391 1.15 15.10 2.94
N HIS A 392 1.45 15.20 4.23
CA HIS A 392 1.12 16.37 5.03
C HIS A 392 2.33 17.29 5.17
N PHE A 393 2.26 18.46 4.56
CA PHE A 393 3.28 19.49 4.78
C PHE A 393 3.25 20.02 6.22
N SER A 394 4.28 19.65 7.00
CA SER A 394 4.54 20.14 8.35
C SER A 394 5.53 21.31 8.33
N GLY A 395 5.00 22.52 8.50
CA GLY A 395 5.80 23.74 8.46
C GLY A 395 5.10 24.98 9.01
N SER A 396 5.89 26.05 9.15
CA SER A 396 5.38 27.37 9.54
C SER A 396 4.41 27.94 8.50
N ALA A 397 3.66 29.00 8.84
CA ALA A 397 2.84 29.69 7.85
C ALA A 397 3.69 30.31 6.71
N PRO A 398 3.20 30.30 5.46
CA PRO A 398 3.95 30.81 4.32
C PRO A 398 4.08 32.35 4.31
N THR A 399 5.20 32.84 3.81
CA THR A 399 5.50 34.27 3.60
C THR A 399 5.88 34.56 2.13
N PRO A 400 5.35 35.63 1.50
CA PRO A 400 4.33 36.55 2.02
C PRO A 400 2.98 35.87 2.22
N ALA A 401 2.19 36.36 3.17
CA ALA A 401 0.84 35.85 3.39
C ALA A 401 0.01 35.98 2.10
N GLY A 402 -0.60 34.87 1.67
CA GLY A 402 -1.35 34.84 0.42
C GLY A 402 -0.50 34.58 -0.83
N CYS A 403 0.78 34.21 -0.70
CA CYS A 403 1.55 33.66 -1.81
C CYS A 403 0.82 32.47 -2.46
N ASP A 404 1.03 32.29 -3.76
CA ASP A 404 0.33 31.30 -4.58
C ASP A 404 1.28 30.41 -5.40
N GLY A 405 2.59 30.56 -5.23
CA GLY A 405 3.60 29.78 -5.95
C GLY A 405 3.88 30.27 -7.37
N THR A 406 3.16 31.29 -7.87
CA THR A 406 3.34 31.76 -9.24
C THR A 406 4.60 32.64 -9.40
N PRO A 407 5.12 32.81 -10.63
CA PRO A 407 6.28 33.68 -10.87
C PRO A 407 6.08 35.11 -10.34
N GLY A 408 6.88 35.46 -9.33
CA GLY A 408 6.80 36.76 -8.64
C GLY A 408 6.00 36.75 -7.33
N ASN A 409 5.38 35.62 -6.97
CA ASN A 409 4.59 35.42 -5.76
C ASN A 409 4.86 34.03 -5.11
N TYR A 410 6.13 33.65 -5.06
CA TYR A 410 6.58 32.41 -4.42
C TYR A 410 6.46 32.48 -2.90
N CYS A 411 6.17 31.33 -2.30
CA CYS A 411 6.14 31.14 -0.86
C CYS A 411 7.55 30.90 -0.30
N THR A 412 7.73 31.24 0.97
CA THR A 412 8.90 30.91 1.79
C THR A 412 8.42 30.56 3.20
N TYR A 413 9.18 29.73 3.89
CA TYR A 413 8.80 29.18 5.20
C TYR A 413 9.93 29.41 6.20
N ALA A 414 9.59 29.90 7.39
CA ALA A 414 10.58 30.11 8.46
C ALA A 414 11.04 28.78 9.06
N THR A 415 10.15 27.80 9.10
CA THR A 415 10.40 26.43 9.53
C THR A 415 9.72 25.47 8.55
N LYS A 416 10.46 24.46 8.12
CA LYS A 416 10.02 23.30 7.35
C LYS A 416 10.52 22.09 8.11
N SER A 417 9.63 21.46 8.86
CA SER A 417 9.97 20.48 9.87
C SER A 417 8.74 19.71 10.29
N GLU A 418 8.79 18.38 10.23
CA GLU A 418 7.95 17.54 11.08
C GLU A 418 8.22 17.87 12.56
N VAL A 419 7.22 17.71 13.41
CA VAL A 419 7.35 17.77 14.87
C VAL A 419 7.89 16.44 15.37
N ASN A 420 9.19 16.39 15.61
CA ASN A 420 9.87 15.19 16.07
C ASN A 420 9.55 14.92 17.56
N VAL A 421 9.08 13.71 17.88
CA VAL A 421 8.64 13.33 19.22
C VAL A 421 9.38 12.11 19.76
N ASN A 422 10.21 12.27 20.80
CA ASN A 422 10.79 11.16 21.56
C ASN A 422 9.75 10.56 22.53
N LEU A 423 9.07 9.49 22.10
CA LEU A 423 8.04 8.80 22.88
C LEU A 423 8.59 8.21 24.18
N THR A 424 9.78 7.60 24.15
CA THR A 424 10.41 6.98 25.31
C THR A 424 10.64 8.00 26.43
N GLY A 425 11.14 9.18 26.09
CA GLY A 425 11.36 10.27 27.03
C GLY A 425 10.06 10.88 27.58
N LEU A 426 9.02 11.00 26.74
CA LEU A 426 7.71 11.48 27.19
C LEU A 426 7.05 10.51 28.17
N LEU A 427 7.04 9.20 27.87
CA LEU A 427 6.50 8.19 28.78
C LEU A 427 7.22 8.20 30.13
N ALA A 428 8.55 8.24 30.12
CA ALA A 428 9.34 8.26 31.35
C ALA A 428 9.11 9.55 32.17
N SER A 429 9.08 10.72 31.52
CA SER A 429 8.98 12.01 32.20
C SER A 429 7.57 12.43 32.60
N ARG A 430 6.53 11.95 31.89
CA ARG A 430 5.12 12.36 32.10
C ARG A 430 4.27 11.30 32.77
N ALA A 431 4.57 10.03 32.53
CA ALA A 431 3.80 8.90 33.08
C ALA A 431 4.61 8.05 34.06
N ALA A 432 5.90 8.36 34.29
CA ALA A 432 6.83 7.50 35.03
C ALA A 432 6.87 6.05 34.49
N ASN A 433 6.63 5.90 33.18
CA ASN A 433 6.61 4.61 32.52
C ASN A 433 7.92 4.40 31.76
N THR A 434 8.71 3.43 32.23
CA THR A 434 10.00 3.03 31.64
C THR A 434 9.92 1.63 31.04
N THR A 435 8.74 1.17 30.64
CA THR A 435 8.55 -0.14 30.00
C THR A 435 9.40 -0.18 28.73
N PRO A 436 10.32 -1.16 28.55
CA PRO A 436 11.12 -1.25 27.35
C PRO A 436 10.28 -1.65 26.12
N PHE A 437 10.52 -0.99 24.99
CA PHE A 437 9.88 -1.28 23.72
C PHE A 437 10.80 -1.00 22.53
N ALA A 438 10.56 -1.69 21.41
CA ALA A 438 11.00 -1.25 20.09
C ALA A 438 9.86 -0.50 19.40
N ILE A 439 10.22 0.36 18.45
CA ILE A 439 9.31 1.26 17.75
C ILE A 439 9.74 1.33 16.28
N HIS A 440 8.78 1.15 15.38
CA HIS A 440 8.88 1.71 14.05
C HIS A 440 8.48 3.20 14.15
N SER A 441 9.43 4.09 13.82
CA SER A 441 9.25 5.53 14.02
C SER A 441 8.45 6.11 12.89
N ASP A 442 7.37 6.84 13.21
CA ASP A 442 6.35 7.18 12.23
C ASP A 442 5.28 8.15 12.78
N PRO A 443 4.44 8.78 11.94
CA PRO A 443 3.17 9.37 12.37
C PRO A 443 2.15 8.33 12.88
N ALA A 444 2.21 7.08 12.39
CA ALA A 444 1.45 5.94 12.88
C ALA A 444 2.36 4.86 13.52
N PRO A 445 3.05 5.14 14.64
CA PRO A 445 4.12 4.29 15.12
C PRO A 445 3.62 2.92 15.63
N ALA A 446 4.21 1.85 15.09
CA ALA A 446 4.03 0.48 15.56
C ALA A 446 4.95 0.19 16.75
N ILE A 447 4.38 -0.27 17.89
CA ILE A 447 5.09 -0.46 19.15
C ILE A 447 5.18 -1.94 19.52
N TYR A 448 6.38 -2.39 19.87
CA TYR A 448 6.70 -3.78 20.23
C TYR A 448 7.25 -3.82 21.66
N LEU A 449 6.40 -4.14 22.64
CA LEU A 449 6.82 -4.23 24.03
C LEU A 449 7.72 -5.45 24.23
N GLN A 450 8.87 -5.25 24.89
CA GLN A 450 9.83 -6.34 25.14
C GLN A 450 9.17 -7.49 25.92
N GLY A 451 9.48 -8.72 25.52
CA GLY A 451 8.90 -9.94 26.08
C GLY A 451 7.54 -10.33 25.48
N ASN A 452 7.07 -9.62 24.45
CA ASN A 452 5.81 -9.86 23.73
C ASN A 452 4.62 -10.16 24.67
N PRO A 453 4.30 -9.24 25.61
CA PRO A 453 3.24 -9.47 26.58
C PRO A 453 1.87 -9.57 25.87
N ALA A 454 1.02 -10.47 26.35
CA ALA A 454 -0.36 -10.54 25.89
C ALA A 454 -1.05 -9.16 26.02
N ARG A 455 -1.92 -8.79 25.07
CA ARG A 455 -2.63 -7.49 25.08
C ARG A 455 -3.41 -7.18 26.37
N THR A 456 -3.81 -8.20 27.13
CA THR A 456 -4.50 -8.05 28.42
C THR A 456 -3.56 -7.97 29.62
N ALA A 457 -2.25 -8.10 29.41
CA ALA A 457 -1.26 -8.03 30.48
C ALA A 457 -1.26 -6.62 31.10
N PRO A 458 -1.07 -6.50 32.44
CA PRO A 458 -1.07 -5.21 33.11
C PRO A 458 -0.08 -4.20 32.50
N SER A 459 1.09 -4.64 32.04
CA SER A 459 2.11 -3.80 31.39
C SER A 459 1.61 -3.20 30.07
N ALA A 460 1.09 -4.04 29.17
CA ALA A 460 0.54 -3.58 27.88
C ALA A 460 -0.64 -2.63 28.09
N ARG A 461 -1.55 -2.97 29.02
CA ARG A 461 -2.70 -2.14 29.37
C ARG A 461 -2.30 -0.79 29.96
N GLN A 462 -1.30 -0.76 30.84
CA GLN A 462 -0.81 0.48 31.42
C GLN A 462 -0.10 1.35 30.37
N PHE A 463 0.73 0.73 29.53
CA PHE A 463 1.41 1.41 28.43
C PHE A 463 0.41 2.10 27.48
N ALA A 464 -0.64 1.40 27.03
CA ALA A 464 -1.66 1.98 26.17
C ALA A 464 -2.37 3.20 26.82
N ARG A 465 -2.70 3.13 28.11
CA ARG A 465 -3.32 4.25 28.84
C ARG A 465 -2.38 5.44 28.98
N ASP A 466 -1.12 5.19 29.32
CA ASP A 466 -0.11 6.24 29.50
C ASP A 466 0.13 6.97 28.18
N MET A 467 0.30 6.20 27.10
CA MET A 467 0.50 6.74 25.76
C MET A 467 -0.72 7.56 25.29
N ALA A 468 -1.94 7.06 25.53
CA ALA A 468 -3.17 7.78 25.19
C ALA A 468 -3.41 9.06 26.01
N GLY A 469 -2.72 9.19 27.13
CA GLY A 469 -2.76 10.36 28.02
C GLY A 469 -1.71 11.43 27.68
N LEU A 470 -0.78 11.15 26.76
CA LEU A 470 0.27 12.09 26.38
C LEU A 470 -0.29 13.27 25.58
N THR A 471 0.25 14.44 25.90
CA THR A 471 0.06 15.70 25.16
C THR A 471 1.40 16.31 24.84
N VAL A 472 1.50 16.97 23.70
CA VAL A 472 2.71 17.68 23.24
C VAL A 472 2.39 19.14 23.00
N ALA A 473 3.38 20.01 23.19
CA ALA A 473 3.28 21.40 22.74
C ALA A 473 3.85 21.44 21.32
N ASN A 474 3.00 21.64 20.32
CA ASN A 474 3.39 21.69 18.93
C ASN A 474 4.19 22.99 18.67
N PRO A 475 5.48 22.90 18.33
CA PRO A 475 6.35 24.06 18.15
C PRO A 475 6.02 24.89 16.90
N LEU A 476 5.29 24.35 15.92
CA LEU A 476 4.86 25.04 14.72
C LEU A 476 3.62 25.90 14.96
N THR A 477 2.65 25.37 15.72
CA THR A 477 1.37 26.03 15.96
C THR A 477 1.30 26.77 17.31
N GLY A 478 2.17 26.41 18.25
CA GLY A 478 2.16 26.88 19.64
C GLY A 478 1.03 26.31 20.50
N LYS A 479 0.25 25.35 19.97
CA LYS A 479 -0.87 24.71 20.69
C LYS A 479 -0.39 23.51 21.50
N THR A 480 -1.23 23.09 22.45
CA THR A 480 -1.05 21.80 23.14
C THR A 480 -2.02 20.80 22.56
N ASP A 481 -1.47 19.80 21.88
CA ASP A 481 -2.21 18.79 21.16
C ASP A 481 -2.09 17.44 21.85
N ARG A 482 -3.01 16.52 21.55
CA ARG A 482 -2.86 15.13 21.97
C ARG A 482 -1.76 14.52 21.10
N LEU A 483 -0.85 13.77 21.69
CA LEU A 483 0.14 13.04 20.87
C LEU A 483 -0.54 11.90 20.10
N VAL A 484 -1.52 11.25 20.72
CA VAL A 484 -2.17 10.06 20.18
C VAL A 484 -3.66 10.30 20.03
N TYR A 485 -4.11 10.38 18.78
CA TYR A 485 -5.51 10.59 18.42
C TYR A 485 -6.29 9.28 18.40
N GLN A 486 -5.73 8.24 17.77
CA GLN A 486 -6.31 6.90 17.72
C GLN A 486 -5.30 5.82 18.12
N LEU A 487 -5.81 4.66 18.56
CA LEU A 487 -5.03 3.52 19.02
C LEU A 487 -5.68 2.22 18.56
N ALA A 488 -4.84 1.29 18.10
CA ALA A 488 -5.22 -0.08 17.78
C ALA A 488 -4.33 -1.04 18.58
N ASP A 489 -4.95 -2.02 19.26
CA ASP A 489 -4.25 -3.22 19.75
C ASP A 489 -4.47 -4.36 18.72
N PRO A 490 -3.94 -5.58 18.94
CA PRO A 490 -4.05 -6.67 17.96
C PRO A 490 -5.48 -7.06 17.55
N VAL A 491 -6.52 -6.66 18.29
CA VAL A 491 -7.92 -6.87 17.85
C VAL A 491 -8.31 -5.87 16.79
N GLU A 492 -8.00 -4.60 16.99
CA GLU A 492 -8.30 -3.56 16.01
C GLU A 492 -7.34 -3.60 14.83
N GLU A 493 -6.05 -3.89 15.07
CA GLU A 493 -5.09 -4.12 13.99
C GLU A 493 -5.58 -5.23 13.05
N LYS A 494 -6.25 -6.26 13.55
CA LYS A 494 -6.86 -7.29 12.68
C LYS A 494 -7.99 -6.73 11.81
N ILE A 495 -8.73 -5.75 12.31
CA ILE A 495 -9.77 -5.07 11.53
C ILE A 495 -9.12 -4.18 10.46
N LEU A 496 -8.02 -3.49 10.78
CA LEU A 496 -7.25 -2.65 9.86
C LEU A 496 -6.35 -3.44 8.88
N HIS A 497 -6.32 -4.77 8.96
CA HIS A 497 -5.39 -5.63 8.20
C HIS A 497 -3.91 -5.45 8.55
N PHE A 498 -3.64 -5.05 9.79
CA PHE A 498 -2.32 -4.75 10.31
C PHE A 498 -1.67 -5.94 11.06
N VAL A 499 -2.44 -7.01 11.31
CA VAL A 499 -1.91 -8.26 11.87
C VAL A 499 -1.26 -9.05 10.75
N SER A 500 0.04 -9.29 10.88
CA SER A 500 0.80 -10.07 9.90
C SER A 500 0.35 -11.54 9.91
N SER A 501 0.46 -12.21 8.77
CA SER A 501 0.32 -13.67 8.73
C SER A 501 1.32 -14.34 9.67
N ASP A 502 2.49 -13.74 9.88
CA ASP A 502 3.44 -14.15 10.91
C ASP A 502 3.14 -13.46 12.25
N PRO A 503 2.70 -14.20 13.29
CA PRO A 503 2.37 -13.62 14.58
C PRO A 503 3.58 -12.95 15.26
N ALA A 504 4.82 -13.33 14.91
CA ALA A 504 6.02 -12.71 15.46
C ALA A 504 6.21 -11.26 14.97
N ARG A 505 5.62 -10.90 13.83
CA ARG A 505 5.74 -9.56 13.21
C ARG A 505 4.61 -8.62 13.64
N THR A 506 3.61 -9.11 14.38
CA THR A 506 2.48 -8.30 14.85
C THR A 506 2.90 -7.41 16.02
N PRO A 507 2.71 -6.08 15.95
CA PRO A 507 3.03 -5.20 17.06
C PRO A 507 2.15 -5.45 18.30
N THR A 508 2.57 -4.90 19.43
CA THR A 508 1.76 -4.92 20.64
C THR A 508 0.59 -3.94 20.55
N LEU A 509 0.79 -2.83 19.85
CA LEU A 509 -0.22 -1.83 19.49
C LEU A 509 0.37 -0.83 18.50
N THR A 510 -0.50 -0.16 17.78
CA THR A 510 -0.20 0.91 16.84
C THR A 510 -0.91 2.19 17.28
N ALA A 511 -0.19 3.30 17.28
CA ALA A 511 -0.76 4.62 17.56
C ALA A 511 -0.97 5.38 16.25
N PHE A 512 -1.90 6.33 16.25
CA PHE A 512 -2.03 7.33 15.19
C PHE A 512 -1.90 8.71 15.81
N SER A 513 -0.85 9.42 15.45
CA SER A 513 -0.50 10.72 16.01
C SER A 513 -1.22 11.88 15.31
N GLY A 514 -0.84 13.12 15.62
CA GLY A 514 -1.37 14.28 14.90
C GLY A 514 -0.76 14.41 13.51
N GLU A 515 -1.19 15.43 12.76
CA GLU A 515 -0.78 15.65 11.37
C GLU A 515 0.70 16.06 11.25
N ASP A 516 1.22 16.74 12.27
CA ASP A 516 2.58 17.28 12.30
C ASP A 516 3.61 16.34 12.95
N GLU A 517 3.18 15.35 13.74
CA GLU A 517 4.08 14.59 14.60
C GLU A 517 4.74 13.39 13.91
N TYR A 518 6.07 13.34 13.93
CA TYR A 518 6.86 12.15 13.62
C TYR A 518 7.37 11.52 14.93
N VAL A 519 6.83 10.35 15.31
CA VAL A 519 7.04 9.77 16.64
C VAL A 519 8.17 8.75 16.63
N THR A 520 9.19 8.97 17.45
CA THR A 520 10.42 8.18 17.49
C THR A 520 10.71 7.59 18.88
N GLY A 521 11.66 6.65 18.91
CA GLY A 521 12.35 6.24 20.14
C GLY A 521 13.45 7.24 20.55
N GLY A 522 13.98 7.10 21.77
CA GLY A 522 15.09 7.94 22.23
C GLY A 522 15.49 7.71 23.69
N ALA A 523 16.18 8.69 24.27
CA ALA A 523 16.55 8.65 25.69
C ALA A 523 15.29 8.63 26.58
N ALA A 524 15.34 7.89 27.69
CA ALA A 524 14.24 7.76 28.66
C ALA A 524 14.13 8.96 29.62
N ASP A 525 14.35 10.17 29.10
CA ASP A 525 14.16 11.43 29.79
C ASP A 525 13.93 12.56 28.78
N CYS A 526 13.53 13.74 29.28
CA CYS A 526 13.45 14.97 28.49
C CYS A 526 14.48 16.01 28.97
N SER A 527 15.69 15.57 29.31
CA SER A 527 16.82 16.48 29.59
C SER A 527 17.20 17.29 28.34
N ARG A 528 17.04 16.68 27.17
CA ARG A 528 16.86 17.36 25.88
C ARG A 528 15.37 17.43 25.56
N PRO A 529 14.89 18.44 24.81
CA PRO A 529 13.49 18.53 24.43
C PRO A 529 13.03 17.22 23.77
N CYS A 530 11.97 16.61 24.33
CA CYS A 530 11.34 15.44 23.72
C CYS A 530 10.44 15.78 22.54
N VAL A 531 10.15 17.07 22.34
CA VAL A 531 9.37 17.58 21.20
C VAL A 531 10.18 18.72 20.61
N TYR A 532 10.51 18.63 19.33
CA TYR A 532 11.38 19.58 18.66
C TYR A 532 11.17 19.59 17.15
N THR A 533 11.62 20.66 16.50
CA THR A 533 11.73 20.73 15.03
C THR A 533 13.15 20.44 14.61
N SER A 534 13.33 19.78 13.47
CA SER A 534 14.60 19.63 12.78
C SER A 534 14.56 20.35 11.43
N ALA A 535 15.66 20.37 10.68
CA ALA A 535 15.67 20.93 9.34
C ALA A 535 15.82 19.79 8.33
N GLY A 536 15.01 19.82 7.28
CA GLY A 536 15.17 18.95 6.12
C GLY A 536 14.09 17.90 5.92
N TYR A 537 13.20 17.68 6.89
CA TYR A 537 12.05 16.77 6.81
C TYR A 537 10.80 17.58 7.12
N ALA A 538 9.89 17.79 6.18
CA ALA A 538 8.74 18.69 6.31
C ALA A 538 7.43 18.09 5.84
N PHE A 539 7.39 16.77 5.65
CA PHE A 539 6.32 16.04 5.01
C PHE A 539 6.11 14.73 5.78
N ASN A 540 4.90 14.57 6.33
CA ASN A 540 4.49 13.40 7.09
C ASN A 540 3.47 12.60 6.30
N HIS A 541 3.57 11.27 6.34
CA HIS A 541 2.62 10.35 5.71
C HIS A 541 2.40 9.08 6.56
N GLY A 542 1.58 8.14 6.10
CA GLY A 542 1.20 6.92 6.84
C GLY A 542 0.20 7.10 7.99
N GLY A 543 -0.33 8.31 8.18
CA GLY A 543 -1.35 8.63 9.18
C GLY A 543 -2.79 8.52 8.68
N ILE A 544 -3.75 8.73 9.58
CA ILE A 544 -5.22 8.67 9.33
C ILE A 544 -5.81 10.01 8.85
N TRP A 545 -4.97 10.93 8.38
CA TRP A 545 -5.39 12.27 8.02
C TRP A 545 -5.77 12.33 6.54
N PRO A 546 -6.82 13.08 6.15
CA PRO A 546 -7.29 13.08 4.76
C PRO A 546 -6.22 13.43 3.71
N ASP A 547 -5.24 14.26 4.04
CA ASP A 547 -4.11 14.57 3.16
C ASP A 547 -3.06 13.47 3.06
N MET A 548 -3.03 12.52 4.00
CA MET A 548 -2.20 11.31 3.92
C MET A 548 -2.98 10.15 3.26
N GLN A 549 -4.22 9.86 3.67
CA GLN A 549 -4.95 8.67 3.20
C GLN A 549 -5.86 8.88 1.96
N ASP A 550 -6.37 10.10 1.70
CA ASP A 550 -7.28 10.35 0.57
C ASP A 550 -6.54 10.65 -0.74
N ILE A 551 -6.08 9.58 -1.39
CA ILE A 551 -5.36 9.61 -2.65
C ILE A 551 -6.25 9.89 -3.89
N TRP A 552 -5.73 9.54 -5.07
CA TRP A 552 -6.39 9.67 -6.36
C TRP A 552 -5.96 8.53 -7.28
N ALA A 553 -6.86 8.10 -8.16
CA ALA A 553 -6.57 7.03 -9.13
C ALA A 553 -7.07 7.42 -10.52
N GLY A 554 -6.21 7.28 -11.53
CA GLY A 554 -6.48 7.59 -12.92
C GLY A 554 -6.46 6.34 -13.79
N TYR A 555 -7.49 6.16 -14.61
CA TYR A 555 -7.54 5.07 -15.59
C TYR A 555 -7.82 5.63 -16.98
N ALA A 556 -7.07 5.19 -17.99
CA ALA A 556 -7.31 5.55 -19.38
C ALA A 556 -6.99 4.37 -20.30
N GLY A 557 -7.75 4.19 -21.38
CA GLY A 557 -7.45 3.15 -22.36
C GLY A 557 -8.65 2.29 -22.76
N PRO A 558 -8.42 1.17 -23.48
CA PRO A 558 -9.49 0.32 -23.96
C PRO A 558 -10.36 -0.21 -22.83
N GLY A 559 -11.67 -0.06 -22.96
CA GLY A 559 -12.65 -0.53 -21.98
C GLY A 559 -12.89 0.41 -20.80
N ILE A 560 -12.13 1.49 -20.62
CA ILE A 560 -12.45 2.55 -19.66
C ILE A 560 -13.41 3.56 -20.30
N ARG A 561 -14.39 4.05 -19.54
CA ARG A 561 -15.32 5.10 -19.98
C ARG A 561 -14.67 6.47 -19.78
N PRO A 562 -14.54 7.29 -20.85
CA PRO A 562 -14.11 8.68 -20.71
C PRO A 562 -15.19 9.46 -19.95
N ARG A 563 -14.89 9.86 -18.72
CA ARG A 563 -15.83 10.55 -17.81
C ARG A 563 -15.25 11.81 -17.18
N GLY A 564 -14.01 12.19 -17.49
CA GLY A 564 -13.36 13.35 -16.88
C GLY A 564 -13.01 13.05 -15.42
N THR A 565 -13.57 13.79 -14.48
CA THR A 565 -13.32 13.59 -13.04
C THR A 565 -14.55 13.02 -12.35
N ASP A 566 -14.36 11.98 -11.55
CA ASP A 566 -15.38 11.35 -10.72
C ASP A 566 -15.03 11.52 -9.25
N HIS A 567 -15.92 12.21 -8.52
CA HIS A 567 -15.78 12.51 -7.10
C HIS A 567 -16.61 11.58 -6.21
N THR A 568 -17.27 10.57 -6.79
CA THR A 568 -18.33 9.79 -6.13
C THR A 568 -18.01 8.32 -5.99
N THR A 569 -17.26 7.75 -6.94
CA THR A 569 -16.86 6.34 -6.87
C THR A 569 -15.83 6.18 -5.76
N TRP A 570 -16.21 5.47 -4.69
CA TRP A 570 -15.31 5.06 -3.62
C TRP A 570 -14.52 3.83 -4.07
N THR A 571 -13.20 3.90 -3.96
CA THR A 571 -12.26 2.81 -4.24
C THR A 571 -11.08 2.92 -3.30
N ASP A 572 -10.34 1.83 -3.13
CA ASP A 572 -8.99 1.85 -2.58
C ASP A 572 -8.03 1.14 -3.55
N GLN A 573 -6.75 1.05 -3.17
CA GLN A 573 -5.69 0.49 -4.01
C GLN A 573 -5.91 -0.95 -4.45
N VAL A 574 -6.49 -1.80 -3.59
CA VAL A 574 -6.64 -3.22 -3.93
C VAL A 574 -7.61 -3.46 -5.09
N ASP A 575 -8.44 -2.47 -5.44
CA ASP A 575 -9.38 -2.54 -6.57
C ASP A 575 -8.70 -2.32 -7.95
N THR A 576 -7.46 -1.80 -7.99
CA THR A 576 -6.70 -1.57 -9.24
C THR A 576 -6.42 -2.87 -9.97
N ARG A 577 -5.76 -3.84 -9.31
CA ARG A 577 -5.39 -5.13 -9.91
C ARG A 577 -6.55 -5.86 -10.58
N PRO A 578 -7.66 -6.21 -9.88
CA PRO A 578 -8.75 -6.94 -10.51
C PRO A 578 -9.39 -6.13 -11.66
N THR A 579 -9.41 -4.79 -11.58
CA THR A 579 -9.90 -3.94 -12.68
C THR A 579 -9.01 -4.06 -13.93
N LEU A 580 -7.69 -3.98 -13.77
CA LEU A 580 -6.73 -4.14 -14.86
C LEU A 580 -6.80 -5.53 -15.49
N LEU A 581 -6.82 -6.59 -14.67
CA LEU A 581 -6.89 -7.97 -15.15
C LEU A 581 -8.21 -8.23 -15.89
N ALA A 582 -9.36 -7.77 -15.38
CA ALA A 582 -10.64 -7.92 -16.07
C ALA A 582 -10.64 -7.24 -17.45
N LEU A 583 -10.06 -6.05 -17.56
CA LEU A 583 -9.93 -5.32 -18.84
C LEU A 583 -8.94 -6.00 -19.79
N ALA A 584 -7.87 -6.58 -19.25
CA ALA A 584 -6.90 -7.38 -20.00
C ALA A 584 -7.41 -8.79 -20.35
N GLY A 585 -8.54 -9.22 -19.81
CA GLY A 585 -9.09 -10.57 -19.99
C GLY A 585 -8.29 -11.65 -19.28
N LEU A 586 -7.64 -11.29 -18.18
CA LEU A 586 -6.83 -12.14 -17.32
C LEU A 586 -7.49 -12.28 -15.94
N HIS A 587 -6.93 -13.14 -15.11
CA HIS A 587 -7.29 -13.29 -13.71
C HIS A 587 -6.08 -13.78 -12.92
N ASP A 588 -6.12 -13.59 -11.61
CA ASP A 588 -5.21 -14.24 -10.68
C ASP A 588 -5.63 -15.69 -10.41
N ASP A 589 -4.66 -16.51 -10.03
CA ASP A 589 -4.89 -17.88 -9.54
C ASP A 589 -4.99 -17.95 -8.00
N TYR A 590 -5.09 -16.79 -7.36
CA TYR A 590 -5.30 -16.64 -5.93
C TYR A 590 -6.53 -15.77 -5.64
N PRO A 591 -7.19 -15.96 -4.47
CA PRO A 591 -8.28 -15.09 -4.07
C PRO A 591 -7.76 -13.69 -3.74
N GLY A 592 -8.25 -12.66 -4.43
CA GLY A 592 -7.97 -11.25 -4.15
C GLY A 592 -8.96 -10.61 -3.17
N ASP A 593 -8.64 -9.41 -2.70
CA ASP A 593 -9.48 -8.63 -1.78
C ASP A 593 -10.18 -7.44 -2.47
N GLY A 594 -9.65 -6.98 -3.59
CA GLY A 594 -10.28 -5.95 -4.40
C GLY A 594 -11.52 -6.41 -5.18
N ARG A 595 -12.17 -5.46 -5.84
CA ARG A 595 -13.27 -5.68 -6.80
C ARG A 595 -12.99 -5.00 -8.13
N VAL A 596 -13.61 -5.50 -9.20
CA VAL A 596 -13.62 -4.77 -10.48
C VAL A 596 -14.46 -3.50 -10.35
N LEU A 597 -13.88 -2.35 -10.74
CA LEU A 597 -14.55 -1.05 -10.76
C LEU A 597 -15.50 -0.94 -11.97
N VAL A 598 -16.71 -1.50 -11.83
CA VAL A 598 -17.76 -1.45 -12.86
C VAL A 598 -18.30 -0.04 -13.13
N GLU A 599 -18.08 0.90 -12.19
CA GLU A 599 -18.47 2.31 -12.28
C GLU A 599 -17.79 3.03 -13.45
N ILE A 600 -16.54 2.66 -13.74
CA ILE A 600 -15.66 3.33 -14.70
C ILE A 600 -15.45 2.54 -15.99
N THR A 601 -15.85 1.27 -16.01
CA THR A 601 -15.63 0.39 -17.17
C THR A 601 -16.83 0.40 -18.12
N ALA A 602 -16.55 0.23 -19.41
CA ALA A 602 -17.55 0.14 -20.45
C ALA A 602 -18.25 -1.22 -20.36
N PRO A 603 -19.59 -1.31 -20.44
CA PRO A 603 -20.29 -2.59 -20.42
C PRO A 603 -19.86 -3.55 -21.54
N SER A 604 -19.25 -3.10 -22.62
CA SER A 604 -18.73 -4.01 -23.66
C SER A 604 -17.42 -4.70 -23.27
N ALA A 605 -16.67 -4.15 -22.32
CA ALA A 605 -15.39 -4.67 -21.86
C ALA A 605 -15.53 -5.59 -20.64
N LEU A 606 -16.73 -5.69 -20.06
CA LEU A 606 -17.01 -6.53 -18.90
C LEU A 606 -17.60 -7.90 -19.31
N PRO A 607 -17.25 -8.97 -18.57
CA PRO A 607 -17.88 -10.29 -18.70
C PRO A 607 -19.40 -10.21 -18.54
N ALA A 608 -20.14 -11.06 -19.27
CA ALA A 608 -21.60 -11.06 -19.22
C ALA A 608 -22.17 -11.26 -17.81
N SER A 609 -21.51 -12.06 -16.98
CA SER A 609 -21.84 -12.34 -15.58
C SER A 609 -21.74 -11.10 -14.67
N LEU A 610 -20.80 -10.20 -14.93
CA LEU A 610 -20.64 -8.95 -14.16
C LEU A 610 -21.62 -7.86 -14.60
N ARG A 611 -22.13 -7.95 -15.84
CA ARG A 611 -23.16 -7.05 -16.37
C ARG A 611 -24.57 -7.44 -15.94
N ALA A 612 -24.78 -8.74 -15.72
CA ALA A 612 -26.01 -9.24 -15.15
C ALA A 612 -26.23 -8.58 -13.78
N HIS A 613 -27.44 -8.08 -13.53
CA HIS A 613 -27.80 -7.45 -12.26
C HIS A 613 -26.88 -6.28 -11.87
N HIS A 614 -26.45 -5.47 -12.85
CA HIS A 614 -25.47 -4.39 -12.67
C HIS A 614 -25.72 -3.49 -11.44
N GLU A 615 -26.97 -3.12 -11.16
CA GLU A 615 -27.29 -2.31 -9.97
C GLU A 615 -27.00 -3.05 -8.66
N THR A 616 -27.28 -4.35 -8.62
CA THR A 616 -26.95 -5.22 -7.49
C THR A 616 -25.43 -5.34 -7.33
N VAL A 617 -24.68 -5.48 -8.43
CA VAL A 617 -23.20 -5.49 -8.43
C VAL A 617 -22.64 -4.19 -7.85
N LEU A 618 -23.13 -3.03 -8.31
CA LEU A 618 -22.74 -1.72 -7.80
C LEU A 618 -22.99 -1.59 -6.29
N ARG A 619 -24.19 -1.96 -5.83
CA ARG A 619 -24.55 -1.87 -4.42
C ARG A 619 -23.71 -2.79 -3.55
N LEU A 620 -23.45 -4.02 -3.99
CA LEU A 620 -22.56 -4.95 -3.31
C LEU A 620 -21.14 -4.40 -3.23
N GLY A 621 -20.59 -3.91 -4.35
CA GLY A 621 -19.24 -3.33 -4.39
C GLY A 621 -19.09 -2.19 -3.38
N ARG A 622 -20.05 -1.25 -3.34
CA ARG A 622 -20.04 -0.13 -2.37
C ARG A 622 -20.06 -0.61 -0.92
N VAL A 623 -20.98 -1.50 -0.55
CA VAL A 623 -21.08 -2.01 0.82
C VAL A 623 -19.86 -2.84 1.19
N TYR A 624 -19.34 -3.64 0.26
CA TYR A 624 -18.14 -4.44 0.44
C TYR A 624 -16.94 -3.58 0.85
N LYS A 625 -16.71 -2.48 0.14
CA LYS A 625 -15.59 -1.59 0.44
C LYS A 625 -15.75 -0.86 1.76
N GLN A 626 -16.95 -0.37 2.08
CA GLN A 626 -17.22 0.26 3.37
C GLN A 626 -17.08 -0.69 4.57
N LEU A 627 -17.24 -2.00 4.35
CA LEU A 627 -17.05 -3.03 5.38
C LEU A 627 -15.60 -3.46 5.52
N LEU A 628 -14.87 -3.57 4.41
CA LEU A 628 -13.61 -4.29 4.38
C LEU A 628 -12.38 -3.40 4.33
N ALA A 629 -12.42 -2.26 3.65
CA ALA A 629 -11.24 -1.44 3.48
C ALA A 629 -10.73 -0.84 4.81
N SER A 630 -9.43 -0.57 4.87
CA SER A 630 -8.78 0.07 6.02
C SER A 630 -9.33 1.47 6.29
N ASP A 631 -9.73 2.20 5.24
CA ASP A 631 -10.42 3.50 5.32
C ASP A 631 -11.94 3.40 5.09
N GLY A 632 -12.48 2.18 5.17
CA GLY A 632 -13.91 1.96 5.13
C GLY A 632 -14.58 2.45 6.41
N GLN A 633 -15.84 2.88 6.33
CA GLN A 633 -16.60 3.32 7.50
C GLN A 633 -16.60 2.32 8.67
N PHE A 634 -16.54 1.00 8.38
CA PHE A 634 -16.41 -0.01 9.43
C PHE A 634 -15.12 0.17 10.24
N ALA A 635 -13.97 0.30 9.56
CA ALA A 635 -12.66 0.46 10.18
C ALA A 635 -12.55 1.79 10.94
N GLU A 636 -13.02 2.90 10.37
CA GLU A 636 -13.05 4.20 11.09
C GLU A 636 -13.87 4.13 12.39
N ASP A 637 -15.07 3.54 12.32
CA ASP A 637 -15.96 3.43 13.47
C ASP A 637 -15.39 2.48 14.55
N THR A 638 -14.72 1.39 14.15
CA THR A 638 -14.09 0.44 15.08
C THR A 638 -12.80 0.99 15.68
N LEU A 639 -11.97 1.71 14.93
CA LEU A 639 -10.73 2.30 15.43
C LEU A 639 -11.00 3.34 16.52
N ALA A 640 -12.04 4.15 16.33
CA ALA A 640 -12.51 5.07 17.36
C ALA A 640 -13.05 4.33 18.60
N ALA A 641 -13.73 3.18 18.42
CA ALA A 641 -14.15 2.33 19.53
C ALA A 641 -12.97 1.69 20.28
N SER A 642 -11.98 1.17 19.55
CA SER A 642 -10.73 0.59 20.08
C SER A 642 -9.95 1.63 20.87
N THR A 643 -9.81 2.83 20.32
CA THR A 643 -9.19 3.98 21.00
C THR A 643 -9.85 4.24 22.36
N ARG A 644 -11.19 4.21 22.43
CA ARG A 644 -11.92 4.37 23.70
C ARG A 644 -11.70 3.18 24.64
N ALA A 645 -11.59 1.96 24.11
CA ALA A 645 -11.29 0.76 24.90
C ALA A 645 -9.89 0.87 25.53
N LEU A 646 -8.88 1.19 24.72
CA LEU A 646 -7.47 1.29 25.10
C LEU A 646 -7.24 2.40 26.14
N ARG A 647 -7.94 3.53 26.02
CA ARG A 647 -7.95 4.62 27.01
C ARG A 647 -8.62 4.28 28.34
N SER A 648 -9.47 3.26 28.37
CA SER A 648 -10.32 2.97 29.53
C SER A 648 -9.62 2.14 30.61
N GLY A 649 -10.28 2.05 31.76
CA GLY A 649 -9.87 1.18 32.86
C GLY A 649 -8.83 1.79 33.79
N SER A 650 -8.29 0.95 34.67
CA SER A 650 -7.26 1.28 35.65
C SER A 650 -6.45 0.02 35.98
N ALA A 651 -5.42 0.16 36.82
CA ALA A 651 -4.64 -0.98 37.32
C ALA A 651 -5.48 -2.06 38.04
N THR A 652 -6.66 -1.73 38.53
CA THR A 652 -7.53 -2.64 39.29
C THR A 652 -8.85 -2.99 38.58
N GLY A 653 -9.10 -2.49 37.37
CA GLY A 653 -10.32 -2.82 36.63
C GLY A 653 -10.30 -2.38 35.17
N ASP A 654 -10.53 -3.34 34.26
CA ASP A 654 -10.47 -3.13 32.80
C ASP A 654 -11.76 -3.58 32.08
N ARG A 655 -12.90 -3.56 32.80
CA ARG A 655 -14.18 -4.09 32.30
C ARG A 655 -14.65 -3.42 31.00
N THR A 656 -14.42 -2.11 30.85
CA THR A 656 -14.80 -1.36 29.64
C THR A 656 -14.00 -1.81 28.44
N TYR A 657 -12.68 -1.95 28.59
CA TYR A 657 -11.79 -2.53 27.59
C TYR A 657 -12.25 -3.93 27.19
N THR A 658 -12.33 -4.87 28.14
CA THR A 658 -12.74 -6.25 27.84
C THR A 658 -14.08 -6.34 27.10
N ARG A 659 -15.05 -5.48 27.45
CA ARG A 659 -16.36 -5.47 26.78
C ARG A 659 -16.28 -4.96 25.34
N ILE A 660 -15.57 -3.85 25.10
CA ILE A 660 -15.48 -3.27 23.75
C ILE A 660 -14.67 -4.20 22.85
N GLU A 661 -13.53 -4.69 23.33
CA GLU A 661 -12.67 -5.64 22.62
C GLU A 661 -13.38 -6.94 22.22
N ALA A 662 -14.22 -7.48 23.11
CA ALA A 662 -15.04 -8.64 22.79
C ALA A 662 -16.09 -8.32 21.71
N ALA A 663 -16.63 -7.10 21.70
CA ALA A 663 -17.55 -6.67 20.66
C ALA A 663 -16.82 -6.47 19.31
N LEU A 664 -15.63 -5.88 19.31
CA LEU A 664 -14.78 -5.73 18.12
C LEU A 664 -14.43 -7.10 17.52
N THR A 665 -14.00 -8.06 18.34
CA THR A 665 -13.72 -9.44 17.90
C THR A 665 -14.95 -10.10 17.24
N ALA A 666 -16.13 -9.91 17.82
CA ALA A 666 -17.37 -10.44 17.26
C ALA A 666 -17.75 -9.75 15.93
N LEU A 667 -17.56 -8.43 15.85
CA LEU A 667 -17.81 -7.66 14.64
C LEU A 667 -16.84 -8.05 13.51
N ASP A 668 -15.55 -8.20 13.79
CA ASP A 668 -14.54 -8.70 12.84
C ASP A 668 -14.93 -10.08 12.28
N THR A 669 -15.32 -11.01 13.14
CA THR A 669 -15.75 -12.36 12.73
C THR A 669 -16.95 -12.30 11.77
N LEU A 670 -17.95 -11.46 12.08
CA LEU A 670 -19.13 -11.29 11.23
C LEU A 670 -18.78 -10.57 9.91
N ARG A 671 -17.93 -9.53 9.97
CA ARG A 671 -17.41 -8.83 8.80
C ARG A 671 -16.72 -9.80 7.86
N ASN A 672 -15.79 -10.62 8.33
CA ASN A 672 -15.02 -11.52 7.48
C ASN A 672 -15.88 -12.60 6.82
N LEU A 673 -16.85 -13.15 7.56
CA LEU A 673 -17.83 -14.08 6.99
C LEU A 673 -18.65 -13.43 5.86
N LEU A 674 -19.20 -12.24 6.13
CA LEU A 674 -20.03 -11.53 5.16
C LEU A 674 -19.22 -11.10 3.92
N THR A 675 -18.09 -10.44 4.14
CA THR A 675 -17.25 -9.89 3.07
C THR A 675 -16.63 -10.99 2.22
N GLY A 676 -16.22 -12.12 2.81
CA GLY A 676 -15.81 -13.32 2.06
C GLY A 676 -16.92 -13.81 1.13
N GLY A 677 -18.17 -13.84 1.61
CA GLY A 677 -19.32 -14.18 0.80
C GLY A 677 -19.68 -13.16 -0.29
N ILE A 678 -19.42 -11.87 -0.08
CA ILE A 678 -19.64 -10.83 -1.11
C ILE A 678 -18.54 -10.91 -2.18
N SER A 679 -17.27 -11.03 -1.77
CA SER A 679 -16.12 -11.20 -2.66
C SER A 679 -16.31 -12.42 -3.58
N GLU A 680 -16.77 -13.55 -3.04
CA GLU A 680 -17.08 -14.76 -3.81
C GLU A 680 -18.10 -14.51 -4.95
N GLN A 681 -19.05 -13.59 -4.75
CA GLN A 681 -20.01 -13.21 -5.78
C GLN A 681 -19.40 -12.24 -6.79
N LEU A 682 -18.70 -11.19 -6.33
CA LEU A 682 -18.11 -10.17 -7.20
C LEU A 682 -17.01 -10.75 -8.08
N LEU A 683 -16.05 -11.47 -7.50
CA LEU A 683 -14.95 -12.10 -8.23
C LEU A 683 -15.42 -13.32 -9.03
N GLY A 684 -16.42 -14.06 -8.53
CA GLY A 684 -17.08 -15.11 -9.30
C GLY A 684 -17.73 -14.60 -10.59
N ALA A 685 -18.35 -13.42 -10.53
CA ALA A 685 -18.92 -12.75 -11.68
C ALA A 685 -17.86 -12.15 -12.60
N ALA A 686 -16.74 -11.66 -12.06
CA ALA A 686 -15.65 -11.11 -12.85
C ALA A 686 -14.84 -12.19 -13.59
N PHE A 687 -14.48 -13.29 -12.93
CA PHE A 687 -13.43 -14.19 -13.44
C PHE A 687 -13.90 -15.63 -13.67
N HIS A 688 -15.09 -16.00 -13.18
CA HIS A 688 -15.56 -17.39 -13.23
C HIS A 688 -16.92 -17.57 -13.92
N GLY A 689 -17.38 -16.54 -14.65
CA GLY A 689 -18.60 -16.61 -15.45
C GLY A 689 -19.88 -16.84 -14.64
N ARG A 690 -19.85 -16.59 -13.32
CA ARG A 690 -20.94 -16.88 -12.40
C ARG A 690 -21.64 -15.59 -11.97
N PRO A 691 -22.83 -15.26 -12.53
CA PRO A 691 -23.53 -14.02 -12.18
C PRO A 691 -23.81 -13.90 -10.68
N VAL A 692 -23.91 -12.66 -10.20
CA VAL A 692 -24.36 -12.37 -8.83
C VAL A 692 -25.78 -12.89 -8.61
N ASP A 693 -26.00 -13.64 -7.54
CA ASP A 693 -27.32 -14.08 -7.10
C ASP A 693 -28.02 -12.93 -6.35
N GLU A 694 -29.08 -12.38 -6.94
CA GLU A 694 -29.77 -11.20 -6.38
C GLU A 694 -30.40 -11.45 -5.00
N ARG A 695 -30.83 -12.68 -4.72
CA ARG A 695 -31.45 -13.01 -3.42
C ARG A 695 -30.40 -13.07 -2.32
N ARG A 696 -29.27 -13.74 -2.58
CA ARG A 696 -28.10 -13.75 -1.69
C ARG A 696 -27.55 -12.35 -1.52
N ALA A 697 -27.41 -11.59 -2.61
CA ALA A 697 -26.94 -10.22 -2.58
C ALA A 697 -27.83 -9.30 -1.72
N HIS A 698 -29.15 -9.42 -1.82
CA HIS A 698 -30.05 -8.65 -0.97
C HIS A 698 -29.85 -8.97 0.52
N ALA A 699 -29.72 -10.24 0.90
CA ALA A 699 -29.45 -10.61 2.28
C ALA A 699 -28.12 -10.00 2.77
N GLN A 700 -27.06 -10.13 1.96
CA GLN A 700 -25.75 -9.57 2.26
C GLN A 700 -25.76 -8.04 2.39
N LEU A 701 -26.52 -7.33 1.56
CA LEU A 701 -26.67 -5.88 1.67
C LEU A 701 -27.32 -5.48 3.01
N VAL A 702 -28.36 -6.19 3.43
CA VAL A 702 -29.02 -5.95 4.72
C VAL A 702 -28.07 -6.23 5.87
N GLU A 703 -27.39 -7.37 5.85
CA GLU A 703 -26.37 -7.73 6.87
C GLU A 703 -25.25 -6.69 6.91
N GLY A 704 -24.78 -6.21 5.76
CA GLY A 704 -23.73 -5.21 5.67
C GLY A 704 -24.13 -3.87 6.29
N TYR A 705 -25.33 -3.36 5.99
CA TYR A 705 -25.83 -2.13 6.63
C TYR A 705 -26.04 -2.30 8.13
N LEU A 706 -26.44 -3.49 8.60
CA LEU A 706 -26.55 -3.77 10.04
C LEU A 706 -25.19 -3.81 10.73
N LEU A 707 -24.16 -4.39 10.10
CA LEU A 707 -22.80 -4.38 10.64
C LEU A 707 -22.21 -2.98 10.70
N LEU A 708 -22.38 -2.17 9.65
CA LEU A 708 -21.98 -0.76 9.66
C LEU A 708 -22.68 0.04 10.77
N ALA A 709 -23.98 -0.20 10.99
CA ALA A 709 -24.72 0.43 12.08
C ALA A 709 -24.24 -0.05 13.46
N ALA A 710 -23.86 -1.33 13.60
CA ALA A 710 -23.34 -1.88 14.84
C ALA A 710 -21.95 -1.34 15.19
N ALA A 711 -21.04 -1.23 14.21
CA ALA A 711 -19.74 -0.58 14.37
C ALA A 711 -19.92 0.89 14.79
N ARG A 712 -20.78 1.65 14.08
CA ARG A 712 -21.11 3.04 14.44
C ARG A 712 -21.69 3.17 15.85
N ALA A 713 -22.55 2.25 16.27
CA ALA A 713 -23.08 2.26 17.63
C ALA A 713 -22.00 1.95 18.68
N LEU A 714 -21.00 1.14 18.33
CA LEU A 714 -19.87 0.85 19.19
C LEU A 714 -18.87 2.02 19.24
N ARG A 715 -18.76 2.85 18.20
CA ARG A 715 -17.91 4.06 18.16
C ARG A 715 -18.12 5.01 19.34
N GLY A 716 -19.35 5.08 19.87
CA GLY A 716 -19.72 5.85 21.05
C GLY A 716 -20.48 7.12 20.75
#